data_AF-A0A9P1FXY9-F1
#
_entry.id   AF-A0A9P1FXY9-F1
#
_cell.length_a   1.000
_cell.length_b   1.000
_cell.length_c   1.000
_cell.angle_alpha   90.00
_cell.angle_beta   90.00
_cell.angle_gamma   90.00
#
_symmetry.space_group_name_H-M   'P 1'
#
loop_
_entity.id
_entity.type
_entity.pdbx_description
1 polymer ?
#
loop_
_entity_poly.entity_id
_entity_poly.type
_entity_poly.pdbx_seq_one_letter_code
_entity_poly.pdbx_strand_id
1 'polypeptide(L)'
;MTKIEEGIFEKLCSSVRQRGMSRFISHEAIAKGVFNTGWTSGLLGCEAWRDEFTNLRDGKLVGLFVERVIGDWDKTPSQLRKSLVYKEAVTLHQATAAFLHFLSVLRRGFPAREFSEAEASLLQQFKQGFLDPDLLHAVSGQVPPGDVRSVGAFRPYISKMETTARAEKEAKDAQLAANVRQADLQQLMAKLEADFELLQSLKPDEDSEAQEHAKDMKYLRDRQQQGDAYVDDWMKANCCLSQTDPTMEGIVTKFLGWREQFRGQGEEFIVCSLDFTVFPANATYVGTALKSFASLLSMSSTALGFVMYPTWQSQTSESALVKHRQMLDSAFLKAGLSMKNYVQILYTKPDSNARDGRALAQLGLATFHTHFDSNAWSSCKPLREGTVGPCPLARIMDFIGYDQDVSKPGASARVEQKGVPCYDAIISSLLEGMRFQDSDNILFVDLVPNRFCEFGRACLKRALTGSGRNLRYFGCTLEEFQTNSSALRNMTYKEWDGNPEKSPPKTRVRDNGGPTSQPPALEILAWSDNAPRFPDVLLARFPQGTVENHKIMEMHEKFKEHFPESSQPAPVDPQGGRVGGLCDYTVDGGKQPLDPDRDIDLCFVQASELPESRKAECPAIGKKPAIIIASDFSIWIGNTSDAHLDLKSIELFGFGRGVFEEKIICNSVDFCRFCVQRPMVLIH
;
A
#
# COMPACT_ATOMS: atom_id res chain seq x y z
N MET A 1 -50.83 -78.07 47.23
CA MET A 1 -50.59 -77.52 48.58
C MET A 1 -49.54 -76.44 48.47
N THR A 2 -49.83 -75.24 48.92
CA THR A 2 -48.80 -74.20 49.12
C THR A 2 -47.84 -74.66 50.21
N LYS A 3 -46.53 -74.53 49.98
CA LYS A 3 -45.50 -74.79 50.99
C LYS A 3 -45.00 -73.45 51.52
N ILE A 4 -44.73 -73.40 52.82
CA ILE A 4 -43.84 -72.41 53.43
C ILE A 4 -42.41 -72.86 53.11
N GLU A 5 -41.49 -71.93 52.87
CA GLU A 5 -40.06 -72.24 52.71
C GLU A 5 -39.52 -72.83 54.04
N GLU A 6 -38.59 -73.78 53.97
CA GLU A 6 -38.19 -74.61 55.12
C GLU A 6 -37.47 -73.78 56.19
N GLY A 7 -36.53 -72.91 55.81
CA GLY A 7 -35.86 -71.98 56.72
C GLY A 7 -36.82 -70.99 57.36
N ILE A 8 -37.80 -70.48 56.62
CA ILE A 8 -38.91 -69.66 57.16
C ILE A 8 -39.73 -70.44 58.19
N PHE A 9 -40.08 -71.69 57.88
CA PHE A 9 -40.87 -72.55 58.76
C PHE A 9 -40.13 -72.83 60.08
N GLU A 10 -38.83 -73.15 60.02
CA GLU A 10 -37.99 -73.32 61.21
C GLU A 10 -37.89 -72.04 62.04
N LYS A 11 -37.69 -70.89 61.39
CA LYS A 11 -37.60 -69.58 62.04
C LYS A 11 -38.90 -69.19 62.74
N LEU A 12 -40.05 -69.45 62.10
CA LEU A 12 -41.38 -69.28 62.70
C LEU A 12 -41.58 -70.24 63.89
N CYS A 13 -41.26 -71.52 63.74
CA CYS A 13 -41.37 -72.52 64.81
C CYS A 13 -40.52 -72.15 66.04
N SER A 14 -39.27 -71.75 65.81
CA SER A 14 -38.37 -71.28 66.87
C SER A 14 -38.93 -70.02 67.56
N SER A 15 -39.42 -69.07 66.78
CA SER A 15 -40.00 -67.81 67.31
C SER A 15 -41.25 -68.05 68.15
N VAL A 16 -42.13 -68.96 67.70
CA VAL A 16 -43.34 -69.41 68.41
C VAL A 16 -42.98 -70.17 69.70
N ARG A 17 -41.98 -71.06 69.67
CA ARG A 17 -41.50 -71.75 70.89
C ARG A 17 -41.02 -70.76 71.95
N GLN A 18 -40.30 -69.71 71.54
CA GLN A 18 -39.74 -68.70 72.45
C GLN A 18 -40.78 -67.70 72.98
N ARG A 19 -41.79 -67.32 72.16
CA ARG A 19 -42.72 -66.20 72.46
C ARG A 19 -44.14 -66.64 72.82
N GLY A 20 -44.48 -67.91 72.55
CA GLY A 20 -45.80 -68.49 72.71
C GLY A 20 -46.74 -68.17 71.54
N MET A 21 -47.32 -69.20 70.92
CA MET A 21 -48.17 -69.10 69.71
C MET A 21 -49.24 -68.01 69.82
N SER A 22 -50.18 -68.15 70.76
CA SER A 22 -51.33 -67.25 70.93
C SER A 22 -50.93 -65.80 71.21
N ARG A 23 -49.76 -65.59 71.81
CA ARG A 23 -49.22 -64.26 72.08
C ARG A 23 -48.55 -63.67 70.86
N PHE A 24 -47.68 -64.41 70.16
CA PHE A 24 -46.85 -63.91 69.08
C PHE A 24 -47.60 -63.75 67.75
N ILE A 25 -48.39 -64.74 67.34
CA ILE A 25 -49.05 -64.75 66.04
C ILE A 25 -50.43 -65.41 66.07
N SER A 26 -51.41 -64.77 65.43
CA SER A 26 -52.76 -65.29 65.37
C SER A 26 -52.86 -66.53 64.48
N HIS A 27 -53.73 -67.47 64.88
CA HIS A 27 -54.11 -68.59 64.01
C HIS A 27 -54.72 -68.11 62.68
N GLU A 28 -55.37 -66.94 62.67
CA GLU A 28 -55.93 -66.33 61.47
C GLU A 28 -54.85 -65.98 60.44
N ALA A 29 -53.78 -65.28 60.85
CA ALA A 29 -52.69 -64.90 59.94
C ALA A 29 -52.02 -66.13 59.30
N ILE A 30 -51.87 -67.22 60.05
CA ILE A 30 -51.34 -68.50 59.55
C ILE A 30 -52.35 -69.18 58.62
N ALA A 31 -53.62 -69.29 59.01
CA ALA A 31 -54.67 -69.93 58.21
C ALA A 31 -54.96 -69.23 56.88
N LYS A 32 -54.80 -67.90 56.83
CA LYS A 32 -54.85 -67.10 55.60
C LYS A 32 -53.61 -67.24 54.71
N GLY A 33 -52.59 -67.97 55.18
CA GLY A 33 -51.43 -68.35 54.37
C GLY A 33 -50.40 -67.25 54.14
N VAL A 34 -50.29 -66.25 55.03
CA VAL A 34 -49.39 -65.08 54.84
C VAL A 34 -47.93 -65.47 54.54
N PHE A 35 -47.46 -66.62 55.03
CA PHE A 35 -46.08 -67.11 54.84
C PHE A 35 -45.93 -68.11 53.68
N ASN A 36 -47.02 -68.43 52.98
CA ASN A 36 -47.00 -69.42 51.90
C ASN A 36 -46.34 -68.84 50.64
N THR A 37 -45.53 -69.64 49.96
CA THR A 37 -45.10 -69.31 48.59
C THR A 37 -46.32 -69.11 47.69
N GLY A 38 -46.33 -68.03 46.91
CA GLY A 38 -47.43 -67.64 46.02
C GLY A 38 -48.58 -66.89 46.69
N TRP A 39 -48.53 -66.64 48.01
CA TRP A 39 -49.41 -65.68 48.67
C TRP A 39 -48.95 -64.25 48.36
N THR A 40 -49.88 -63.30 48.26
CA THR A 40 -49.59 -61.89 47.96
C THR A 40 -50.34 -60.95 48.89
N SER A 41 -49.67 -59.85 49.27
CA SER A 41 -50.30 -58.73 49.97
C SER A 41 -50.77 -57.61 49.02
N GLY A 42 -50.78 -57.84 47.70
CA GLY A 42 -51.31 -56.92 46.67
C GLY A 42 -52.83 -56.81 46.68
N LEU A 43 -53.35 -56.27 47.78
CA LEU A 43 -54.75 -56.11 48.16
C LEU A 43 -54.93 -54.71 48.79
N LEU A 44 -56.17 -54.30 49.08
CA LEU A 44 -56.50 -53.07 49.81
C LEU A 44 -55.99 -51.79 49.09
N GLY A 45 -56.10 -51.73 47.77
CA GLY A 45 -55.63 -50.58 46.96
C GLY A 45 -54.20 -50.73 46.44
N CYS A 46 -53.51 -51.82 46.78
CA CYS A 46 -52.18 -52.15 46.27
C CYS A 46 -52.21 -53.24 45.18
N GLU A 47 -53.32 -53.41 44.45
CA GLU A 47 -53.49 -54.48 43.46
C GLU A 47 -52.50 -54.36 42.29
N ALA A 48 -52.03 -53.15 41.98
CA ALA A 48 -51.00 -52.91 40.96
C ALA A 48 -49.61 -53.47 41.34
N TRP A 49 -49.35 -53.70 42.64
CA TRP A 49 -48.09 -54.22 43.18
C TRP A 49 -48.13 -55.72 43.45
N ARG A 50 -49.13 -56.43 42.89
CA ARG A 50 -49.39 -57.84 43.22
C ARG A 50 -48.18 -58.74 43.04
N ASP A 51 -47.41 -58.54 41.98
CA ASP A 51 -46.31 -59.43 41.62
C ASP A 51 -45.09 -59.17 42.52
N GLU A 52 -44.75 -57.89 42.76
CA GLU A 52 -43.73 -57.45 43.73
C GLU A 52 -44.07 -57.88 45.17
N PHE A 53 -45.36 -57.91 45.50
CA PHE A 53 -45.88 -58.27 46.82
C PHE A 53 -46.15 -59.77 46.97
N THR A 54 -45.80 -60.60 45.99
CA THR A 54 -45.96 -62.06 46.04
C THR A 54 -44.76 -62.74 46.69
N ASN A 55 -45.04 -63.70 47.56
CA ASN A 55 -44.06 -64.58 48.18
C ASN A 55 -43.38 -65.50 47.15
N LEU A 56 -42.20 -65.08 46.70
CA LEU A 56 -41.35 -65.87 45.82
C LEU A 56 -40.68 -67.04 46.57
N ARG A 57 -40.16 -68.00 45.80
CA ARG A 57 -39.43 -69.16 46.32
C ARG A 57 -38.06 -68.83 46.92
N ASP A 58 -37.57 -67.59 46.75
CA ASP A 58 -36.27 -67.17 47.28
C ASP A 58 -36.30 -66.83 48.79
N GLY A 59 -37.49 -66.81 49.39
CA GLY A 59 -37.69 -66.59 50.82
C GLY A 59 -37.33 -65.18 51.31
N LYS A 60 -36.87 -64.25 50.47
CA LYS A 60 -36.32 -62.96 50.93
C LYS A 60 -37.37 -62.06 51.55
N LEU A 61 -38.51 -61.90 50.86
CA LEU A 61 -39.65 -61.12 51.34
C LEU A 61 -40.16 -61.66 52.68
N VAL A 62 -40.50 -62.95 52.73
CA VAL A 62 -41.00 -63.60 53.95
C VAL A 62 -39.95 -63.61 55.06
N GLY A 63 -38.67 -63.77 54.73
CA GLY A 63 -37.55 -63.79 55.67
C GLY A 63 -37.34 -62.45 56.36
N LEU A 64 -37.33 -61.36 55.59
CA LEU A 64 -37.24 -60.01 56.13
C LEU A 64 -38.52 -59.62 56.90
N PHE A 65 -39.70 -60.02 56.40
CA PHE A 65 -40.98 -59.82 57.09
C PHE A 65 -41.01 -60.52 58.45
N VAL A 66 -40.58 -61.78 58.54
CA VAL A 66 -40.48 -62.53 59.80
C VAL A 66 -39.46 -61.89 60.75
N GLU A 67 -38.31 -61.40 60.25
CA GLU A 67 -37.37 -60.63 61.09
C GLU A 67 -37.97 -59.34 61.65
N ARG A 68 -38.75 -58.64 60.83
CA ARG A 68 -39.45 -57.41 61.22
C ARG A 68 -40.47 -57.70 62.33
N VAL A 69 -41.32 -58.71 62.15
CA VAL A 69 -42.30 -59.19 63.16
C VAL A 69 -41.63 -59.59 64.48
N ILE A 70 -40.53 -60.36 64.43
CA ILE A 70 -39.76 -60.73 65.63
C ILE A 70 -39.19 -59.48 66.32
N GLY A 71 -38.57 -58.58 65.55
CA GLY A 71 -37.96 -57.36 66.05
C GLY A 71 -38.95 -56.41 66.71
N ASP A 72 -40.13 -56.21 66.12
CA ASP A 72 -41.19 -55.38 66.71
C ASP A 72 -41.75 -55.99 67.98
N TRP A 73 -42.01 -57.30 67.98
CA TRP A 73 -42.49 -58.01 69.16
C TRP A 73 -41.52 -57.91 70.33
N ASP A 74 -40.23 -58.15 70.08
CA ASP A 74 -39.21 -58.15 71.13
C ASP A 74 -38.97 -56.75 71.70
N LYS A 75 -38.94 -55.72 70.85
CA LYS A 75 -38.82 -54.30 71.25
C LYS A 75 -40.05 -53.79 72.00
N THR A 76 -41.24 -54.32 71.69
CA THR A 76 -42.49 -53.90 72.35
C THR A 76 -42.46 -54.32 73.84
N PRO A 77 -42.74 -53.40 74.79
CA PRO A 77 -42.84 -53.75 76.22
C PRO A 77 -43.87 -54.85 76.48
N SER A 78 -43.58 -55.77 77.39
CA SER A 78 -44.35 -57.01 77.58
C SER A 78 -45.86 -56.85 77.78
N GLN A 79 -46.29 -55.73 78.36
CA GLN A 79 -47.70 -55.37 78.58
C GLN A 79 -48.44 -54.90 77.31
N LEU A 80 -47.71 -54.43 76.30
CA LEU A 80 -48.25 -53.87 75.05
C LEU A 80 -48.14 -54.85 73.87
N ARG A 81 -47.48 -55.99 74.06
CA ARG A 81 -47.28 -57.03 73.04
C ARG A 81 -48.63 -57.64 72.61
N LYS A 82 -48.97 -57.51 71.33
CA LYS A 82 -50.22 -58.02 70.72
C LYS A 82 -49.91 -58.99 69.60
N SER A 83 -50.68 -60.08 69.55
CA SER A 83 -50.54 -61.15 68.57
C SER A 83 -50.78 -60.63 67.17
N LEU A 84 -49.86 -60.89 66.25
CA LEU A 84 -49.94 -60.40 64.87
C LEU A 84 -51.23 -60.92 64.23
N VAL A 85 -52.20 -60.03 64.05
CA VAL A 85 -53.47 -60.33 63.36
C VAL A 85 -53.31 -60.22 61.85
N TYR A 86 -54.20 -60.86 61.08
CA TYR A 86 -54.07 -60.92 59.62
C TYR A 86 -53.97 -59.53 58.96
N LYS A 87 -54.71 -58.53 59.44
CA LYS A 87 -54.66 -57.17 58.90
C LYS A 87 -53.29 -56.50 59.11
N GLU A 88 -52.71 -56.63 60.30
CA GLU A 88 -51.37 -56.10 60.60
C GLU A 88 -50.29 -56.83 59.80
N ALA A 89 -50.44 -58.15 59.67
CA ALA A 89 -49.56 -58.98 58.86
C ALA A 89 -49.55 -58.55 57.37
N VAL A 90 -50.73 -58.27 56.78
CA VAL A 90 -50.84 -57.74 55.41
C VAL A 90 -50.12 -56.40 55.28
N THR A 91 -50.41 -55.43 56.16
CA THR A 91 -49.80 -54.09 56.10
C THR A 91 -48.28 -54.14 56.22
N LEU A 92 -47.74 -54.88 57.18
CA LEU A 92 -46.30 -55.00 57.38
C LEU A 92 -45.62 -55.78 56.24
N HIS A 93 -46.33 -56.71 55.62
CA HIS A 93 -45.86 -57.42 54.42
C HIS A 93 -45.78 -56.49 53.19
N GLN A 94 -46.79 -55.63 52.98
CA GLN A 94 -46.78 -54.60 51.94
C GLN A 94 -45.58 -53.66 52.10
N ALA A 95 -45.32 -53.17 53.32
CA ALA A 95 -44.14 -52.35 53.62
C ALA A 95 -42.82 -53.10 53.34
N THR A 96 -42.73 -54.39 53.71
CA THR A 96 -41.54 -55.22 53.45
C THR A 96 -41.27 -55.41 51.95
N ALA A 97 -42.32 -55.66 51.17
CA ALA A 97 -42.22 -55.84 49.72
C ALA A 97 -41.85 -54.53 49.01
N ALA A 98 -42.51 -53.43 49.37
CA ALA A 98 -42.19 -52.09 48.89
C ALA A 98 -40.71 -51.73 49.17
N PHE A 99 -40.22 -52.02 50.38
CA PHE A 99 -38.83 -51.77 50.77
C PHE A 99 -37.84 -52.52 49.87
N LEU A 100 -38.01 -53.84 49.71
CA LEU A 100 -37.13 -54.66 48.88
C LEU A 100 -37.18 -54.22 47.41
N HIS A 101 -38.35 -53.83 46.92
CA HIS A 101 -38.50 -53.32 45.56
C HIS A 101 -37.74 -52.01 45.34
N PHE A 102 -37.98 -50.98 46.16
CA PHE A 102 -37.30 -49.68 46.03
C PHE A 102 -35.78 -49.81 46.24
N LEU A 103 -35.34 -50.70 47.14
CA LEU A 103 -33.93 -51.05 47.30
C LEU A 103 -33.34 -51.70 46.04
N SER A 104 -34.10 -52.54 45.33
CA SER A 104 -33.68 -53.12 44.05
C SER A 104 -33.59 -52.09 42.92
N VAL A 105 -34.45 -51.07 42.91
CA VAL A 105 -34.38 -49.96 41.94
C VAL A 105 -33.16 -49.09 42.23
N LEU A 106 -32.91 -48.75 43.50
CA LEU A 106 -31.71 -48.04 43.93
C LEU A 106 -30.43 -48.79 43.51
N ARG A 107 -30.41 -50.12 43.67
CA ARG A 107 -29.27 -50.98 43.26
C ARG A 107 -28.91 -50.88 41.78
N ARG A 108 -29.88 -50.62 40.90
CA ARG A 108 -29.63 -50.51 39.45
C ARG A 108 -28.96 -49.19 39.06
N GLY A 109 -29.14 -48.13 39.86
CA GLY A 109 -28.52 -46.82 39.62
C GLY A 109 -27.16 -46.63 40.30
N PHE A 110 -26.81 -47.46 41.29
CA PHE A 110 -25.66 -47.23 42.15
C PHE A 110 -24.41 -48.04 41.78
N PRO A 111 -23.19 -47.44 41.88
CA PRO A 111 -21.95 -48.20 41.94
C PRO A 111 -21.98 -49.20 43.11
N ALA A 112 -21.54 -50.43 42.88
CA ALA A 112 -21.69 -51.55 43.83
C ALA A 112 -21.12 -51.27 45.24
N ARG A 113 -20.09 -50.43 45.34
CA ARG A 113 -19.51 -50.00 46.62
C ARG A 113 -20.45 -49.09 47.41
N GLU A 114 -20.98 -48.05 46.77
CA GLU A 114 -21.87 -47.08 47.42
C GLU A 114 -23.24 -47.66 47.75
N PHE A 115 -23.71 -48.60 46.93
CA PHE A 115 -24.95 -49.33 47.20
C PHE A 115 -24.88 -50.09 48.54
N SER A 116 -23.75 -50.74 48.86
CA SER A 116 -23.59 -51.54 50.08
C SER A 116 -23.76 -50.70 51.37
N GLU A 117 -23.22 -49.48 51.37
CA GLU A 117 -23.35 -48.52 52.48
C GLU A 117 -24.79 -48.00 52.63
N ALA A 118 -25.45 -47.71 51.50
CA ALA A 118 -26.86 -47.30 51.48
C ALA A 118 -27.81 -48.43 51.93
N GLU A 119 -27.59 -49.65 51.43
CA GLU A 119 -28.37 -50.86 51.75
C GLU A 119 -28.33 -51.15 53.26
N ALA A 120 -27.14 -51.11 53.89
CA ALA A 120 -27.01 -51.35 55.32
C ALA A 120 -27.79 -50.31 56.17
N SER A 121 -27.68 -49.03 55.83
CA SER A 121 -28.39 -47.92 56.49
C SER A 121 -29.91 -48.04 56.32
N LEU A 122 -30.39 -48.23 55.10
CA LEU A 122 -31.81 -48.32 54.78
C LEU A 122 -32.45 -49.57 55.40
N LEU A 123 -31.75 -50.70 55.40
CA LEU A 123 -32.20 -51.94 56.05
C LEU A 123 -32.31 -51.80 57.57
N GLN A 124 -31.40 -51.04 58.20
CA GLN A 124 -31.47 -50.75 59.64
C GLN A 124 -32.69 -49.87 59.97
N GLN A 125 -32.95 -48.82 59.18
CA GLN A 125 -34.12 -47.95 59.35
C GLN A 125 -35.43 -48.71 59.12
N PHE A 126 -35.48 -49.56 58.09
CA PHE A 126 -36.60 -50.47 57.84
C PHE A 126 -36.84 -51.39 59.04
N LYS A 127 -35.80 -52.04 59.56
CA LYS A 127 -35.87 -52.91 60.77
C LYS A 127 -36.24 -52.16 62.06
N GLN A 128 -36.38 -50.83 62.03
CA GLN A 128 -36.90 -50.00 63.12
C GLN A 128 -38.32 -49.48 62.88
N GLY A 129 -38.89 -49.68 61.69
CA GLY A 129 -40.25 -49.26 61.32
C GLY A 129 -40.39 -47.81 60.86
N PHE A 130 -39.27 -47.08 60.76
CA PHE A 130 -39.28 -45.67 60.39
C PHE A 130 -39.68 -45.42 58.93
N LEU A 131 -39.61 -46.46 58.08
CA LEU A 131 -39.96 -46.36 56.67
C LEU A 131 -41.40 -46.79 56.36
N ASP A 132 -42.08 -47.47 57.29
CA ASP A 132 -43.37 -48.13 57.03
C ASP A 132 -44.45 -47.14 56.53
N PRO A 133 -44.62 -45.92 57.09
CA PRO A 133 -45.60 -44.94 56.57
C PRO A 133 -45.28 -44.44 55.16
N ASP A 134 -44.02 -44.10 54.88
CA ASP A 134 -43.56 -43.60 53.58
C ASP A 134 -43.68 -44.67 52.49
N LEU A 135 -43.31 -45.91 52.81
CA LEU A 135 -43.40 -47.06 51.91
C LEU A 135 -44.86 -47.37 51.55
N LEU A 136 -45.75 -47.40 52.53
CA LEU A 136 -47.18 -47.64 52.32
C LEU A 136 -47.84 -46.48 51.57
N HIS A 137 -47.46 -45.23 51.87
CA HIS A 137 -47.94 -44.07 51.12
C HIS A 137 -47.51 -44.14 49.65
N ALA A 138 -46.22 -44.41 49.39
CA ALA A 138 -45.68 -44.55 48.05
C ALA A 138 -46.44 -45.59 47.20
N VAL A 139 -46.62 -46.82 47.71
CA VAL A 139 -47.29 -47.89 46.95
C VAL A 139 -48.80 -47.70 46.84
N SER A 140 -49.45 -46.99 47.77
CA SER A 140 -50.87 -46.63 47.68
C SER A 140 -51.17 -45.58 46.59
N GLY A 141 -50.17 -44.77 46.21
CA GLY A 141 -50.31 -43.67 45.25
C GLY A 141 -49.64 -43.91 43.90
N GLN A 142 -48.98 -45.05 43.69
CA GLN A 142 -48.14 -45.32 42.52
C GLN A 142 -48.33 -46.75 42.00
N VAL A 143 -47.80 -47.02 40.80
CA VAL A 143 -47.70 -48.36 40.20
C VAL A 143 -46.22 -48.77 40.07
N PRO A 144 -45.88 -50.06 40.04
CA PRO A 144 -44.51 -50.50 39.82
C PRO A 144 -43.90 -49.93 38.52
N PRO A 145 -42.60 -49.56 38.50
CA PRO A 145 -41.63 -49.71 39.59
C PRO A 145 -41.68 -48.61 40.66
N GLY A 146 -42.61 -47.66 40.60
CA GLY A 146 -42.68 -46.50 41.51
C GLY A 146 -41.51 -45.53 41.36
N ASP A 147 -41.68 -44.32 41.90
CA ASP A 147 -40.59 -43.36 42.05
C ASP A 147 -39.94 -43.55 43.43
N VAL A 148 -38.69 -44.00 43.44
CA VAL A 148 -37.89 -44.16 44.66
C VAL A 148 -37.82 -42.86 45.50
N ARG A 149 -37.98 -41.68 44.89
CA ARG A 149 -38.00 -40.38 45.58
C ARG A 149 -39.23 -40.18 46.45
N SER A 150 -40.32 -40.94 46.29
CA SER A 150 -41.49 -40.78 47.17
C SER A 150 -41.20 -41.22 48.60
N VAL A 151 -40.26 -42.15 48.81
CA VAL A 151 -39.82 -42.61 50.13
C VAL A 151 -38.71 -41.67 50.63
N GLY A 152 -38.95 -40.95 51.74
CA GLY A 152 -38.08 -39.86 52.20
C GLY A 152 -36.63 -40.29 52.44
N ALA A 153 -36.42 -41.47 53.02
CA ALA A 153 -35.09 -42.00 53.35
C ALA A 153 -34.21 -42.32 52.12
N PHE A 154 -34.79 -42.52 50.94
CA PHE A 154 -34.03 -42.83 49.72
C PHE A 154 -33.51 -41.56 49.02
N ARG A 155 -34.14 -40.39 49.24
CA ARG A 155 -33.80 -39.13 48.56
C ARG A 155 -32.33 -38.71 48.67
N PRO A 156 -31.66 -38.75 49.85
CA PRO A 156 -30.27 -38.30 49.97
C PRO A 156 -29.31 -39.10 49.09
N TYR A 157 -29.57 -40.40 48.92
CA TYR A 157 -28.80 -41.27 48.06
C TYR A 157 -29.01 -40.88 46.59
N ILE A 158 -30.27 -40.74 46.13
CA ILE A 158 -30.59 -40.35 44.74
C ILE A 158 -29.91 -39.03 44.35
N SER A 159 -29.96 -38.01 45.21
CA SER A 159 -29.29 -36.71 44.94
C SER A 159 -27.77 -36.83 44.79
N LYS A 160 -27.13 -37.73 45.56
CA LYS A 160 -25.69 -38.00 45.44
C LYS A 160 -25.36 -38.63 44.08
N MET A 161 -26.14 -39.62 43.65
CA MET A 161 -26.00 -40.30 42.36
C MET A 161 -26.11 -39.33 41.17
N GLU A 162 -27.12 -38.45 41.17
CA GLU A 162 -27.31 -37.43 40.12
C GLU A 162 -26.14 -36.46 40.04
N THR A 163 -25.57 -36.07 41.18
CA THR A 163 -24.41 -35.16 41.26
C THR A 163 -23.16 -35.79 40.64
N THR A 164 -22.85 -37.04 40.99
CA THR A 164 -21.70 -37.77 40.43
C THR A 164 -21.84 -37.98 38.92
N ALA A 165 -23.02 -38.42 38.45
CA ALA A 165 -23.28 -38.65 37.03
C ALA A 165 -23.14 -37.37 36.17
N ARG A 166 -23.53 -36.22 36.73
CA ARG A 166 -23.34 -34.92 36.08
C ARG A 166 -21.86 -34.55 35.94
N ALA A 167 -21.08 -34.69 37.00
CA ALA A 167 -19.65 -34.38 36.99
C ALA A 167 -18.86 -35.26 35.99
N GLU A 168 -19.18 -36.56 35.90
CA GLU A 168 -18.57 -37.45 34.90
C GLU A 168 -18.91 -37.05 33.45
N LYS A 169 -20.13 -36.58 33.21
CA LYS A 169 -20.53 -36.09 31.88
C LYS A 169 -19.77 -34.82 31.52
N GLU A 170 -19.74 -33.84 32.41
CA GLU A 170 -19.03 -32.57 32.19
C GLU A 170 -17.53 -32.80 31.94
N ALA A 171 -16.90 -33.78 32.60
CA ALA A 171 -15.52 -34.19 32.33
C ALA A 171 -15.30 -34.84 30.94
N LYS A 172 -16.21 -35.71 30.50
CA LYS A 172 -16.15 -36.35 29.16
C LYS A 172 -16.37 -35.33 28.04
N ASP A 173 -17.34 -34.43 28.21
CA ASP A 173 -17.64 -33.37 27.24
C ASP A 173 -16.44 -32.40 27.11
N ALA A 174 -15.76 -32.08 28.22
CA ALA A 174 -14.52 -31.29 28.20
C ALA A 174 -13.35 -31.98 27.49
N GLN A 175 -13.18 -33.29 27.67
CA GLN A 175 -12.15 -34.07 26.96
C GLN A 175 -12.43 -34.15 25.46
N LEU A 176 -13.69 -34.37 25.06
CA LEU A 176 -14.07 -34.38 23.64
C LEU A 176 -13.82 -33.01 22.99
N ALA A 177 -14.15 -31.91 23.68
CA ALA A 177 -13.89 -30.55 23.22
C ALA A 177 -12.39 -30.21 23.12
N ALA A 178 -11.50 -30.89 23.86
CA ALA A 178 -10.05 -30.78 23.66
C ALA A 178 -9.61 -31.51 22.39
N ASN A 179 -10.06 -32.76 22.20
CA ASN A 179 -9.70 -33.57 21.04
C ASN A 179 -10.14 -32.94 19.71
N VAL A 180 -11.36 -32.37 19.65
CA VAL A 180 -11.87 -31.68 18.45
C VAL A 180 -11.00 -30.46 18.09
N ARG A 181 -10.63 -29.63 19.08
CA ARG A 181 -9.74 -28.48 18.86
C ARG A 181 -8.36 -28.87 18.33
N GLN A 182 -7.82 -30.00 18.80
CA GLN A 182 -6.53 -30.52 18.33
C GLN A 182 -6.62 -31.01 16.86
N ALA A 183 -7.72 -31.67 16.48
CA ALA A 183 -7.95 -32.12 15.10
C ALA A 183 -8.13 -30.92 14.14
N ASP A 184 -8.93 -29.93 14.54
CA ASP A 184 -9.12 -28.68 13.79
C ASP A 184 -7.79 -27.96 13.53
N LEU A 185 -6.90 -27.88 14.54
CA LEU A 185 -5.56 -27.31 14.35
C LEU A 185 -4.75 -28.10 13.32
N GLN A 186 -4.72 -29.43 13.41
CA GLN A 186 -3.94 -30.26 12.47
C GLN A 186 -4.41 -30.07 11.02
N GLN A 187 -5.72 -30.00 10.79
CA GLN A 187 -6.27 -29.73 9.45
C GLN A 187 -5.91 -28.33 8.94
N LEU A 188 -5.93 -27.31 9.80
CA LEU A 188 -5.52 -25.95 9.43
C LEU A 188 -4.03 -25.86 9.10
N MET A 189 -3.17 -26.57 9.84
CA MET A 189 -1.71 -26.52 9.62
C MET A 189 -1.32 -27.18 8.29
N ALA A 190 -1.85 -28.36 7.98
CA ALA A 190 -1.57 -29.03 6.70
C ALA A 190 -1.99 -28.19 5.48
N LYS A 191 -3.11 -27.45 5.59
CA LYS A 191 -3.57 -26.52 4.54
C LYS A 191 -2.69 -25.26 4.43
N LEU A 192 -2.28 -24.68 5.57
CA LEU A 192 -1.36 -23.53 5.59
C LEU A 192 0.02 -23.88 5.01
N GLU A 193 0.53 -25.08 5.31
CA GLU A 193 1.80 -25.58 4.74
C GLU A 193 1.69 -25.76 3.22
N ALA A 194 0.60 -26.35 2.72
CA ALA A 194 0.36 -26.51 1.27
C ALA A 194 0.23 -25.16 0.52
N ASP A 195 -0.49 -24.19 1.10
CA ASP A 195 -0.54 -22.82 0.56
C ASP A 195 0.85 -22.16 0.55
N PHE A 196 1.67 -22.43 1.57
CA PHE A 196 3.01 -21.85 1.69
C PHE A 196 4.00 -22.43 0.65
N GLU A 197 3.99 -23.75 0.44
CA GLU A 197 4.77 -24.41 -0.61
C GLU A 197 4.36 -23.90 -2.01
N LEU A 198 3.06 -23.72 -2.25
CA LEU A 198 2.56 -23.13 -3.49
C LEU A 198 3.10 -21.70 -3.69
N LEU A 199 3.02 -20.84 -2.66
CA LEU A 199 3.54 -19.48 -2.73
C LEU A 199 5.07 -19.43 -2.93
N GLN A 200 5.83 -20.34 -2.30
CA GLN A 200 7.27 -20.45 -2.53
C GLN A 200 7.58 -20.89 -3.97
N SER A 201 6.82 -21.82 -4.54
CA SER A 201 6.98 -22.25 -5.95
C SER A 201 6.62 -21.16 -6.98
N LEU A 202 5.81 -20.19 -6.58
CA LEU A 202 5.39 -19.04 -7.39
C LEU A 202 6.26 -17.80 -7.18
N LYS A 203 7.15 -17.79 -6.18
CA LYS A 203 8.10 -16.68 -5.99
C LYS A 203 8.96 -16.61 -7.26
N PRO A 204 9.01 -15.46 -7.96
CA PRO A 204 9.89 -15.30 -9.11
C PRO A 204 11.33 -15.59 -8.72
N ASP A 205 12.04 -16.30 -9.59
CA ASP A 205 13.48 -16.47 -9.48
C ASP A 205 14.15 -15.08 -9.58
N GLU A 206 15.12 -14.79 -8.72
CA GLU A 206 15.77 -13.47 -8.64
C GLU A 206 16.45 -13.12 -9.99
N ASP A 207 17.00 -14.14 -10.67
CA ASP A 207 17.54 -14.02 -12.03
C ASP A 207 16.46 -13.66 -13.07
N SER A 208 15.22 -14.11 -12.88
CA SER A 208 14.10 -13.78 -13.77
C SER A 208 13.63 -12.34 -13.58
N GLU A 209 13.54 -11.87 -12.33
CA GLU A 209 13.22 -10.46 -12.04
C GLU A 209 14.33 -9.53 -12.56
N ALA A 210 15.60 -9.88 -12.34
CA ALA A 210 16.75 -9.15 -12.85
C ALA A 210 16.73 -9.07 -14.39
N GLN A 211 16.36 -10.16 -15.08
CA GLN A 211 16.20 -10.16 -16.54
C GLN A 211 15.03 -9.27 -17.01
N GLU A 212 13.88 -9.30 -16.36
CA GLU A 212 12.75 -8.41 -16.71
C GLU A 212 13.10 -6.93 -16.45
N HIS A 213 13.77 -6.61 -15.34
CA HIS A 213 14.29 -5.27 -15.07
C HIS A 213 15.33 -4.84 -16.10
N ALA A 214 16.22 -5.73 -16.55
CA ALA A 214 17.18 -5.42 -17.62
C ALA A 214 16.49 -5.16 -18.97
N LYS A 215 15.41 -5.89 -19.28
CA LYS A 215 14.56 -5.62 -20.47
C LYS A 215 13.85 -4.28 -20.36
N ASP A 216 13.31 -3.94 -19.20
CA ASP A 216 12.62 -2.66 -18.95
C ASP A 216 13.60 -1.47 -19.05
N MET A 217 14.81 -1.58 -18.48
CA MET A 217 15.87 -0.57 -18.59
C MET A 217 16.40 -0.42 -20.03
N LYS A 218 16.58 -1.54 -20.75
CA LYS A 218 16.91 -1.51 -22.18
C LYS A 218 15.82 -0.78 -22.97
N TYR A 219 14.55 -1.11 -22.75
CA TYR A 219 13.43 -0.48 -23.42
C TYR A 219 13.38 1.04 -23.20
N LEU A 220 13.57 1.49 -21.96
CA LEU A 220 13.61 2.93 -21.64
C LEU A 220 14.76 3.65 -22.35
N ARG A 221 15.96 3.05 -22.41
CA ARG A 221 17.10 3.61 -23.15
C ARG A 221 16.83 3.67 -24.65
N ASP A 222 16.36 2.57 -25.24
CA ASP A 222 16.12 2.46 -26.67
C ASP A 222 14.98 3.42 -27.10
N ARG A 223 13.97 3.61 -26.24
CA ARG A 223 12.93 4.65 -26.38
C ARG A 223 13.50 6.07 -26.27
N GLN A 224 14.38 6.33 -25.31
CA GLN A 224 15.02 7.65 -25.16
C GLN A 224 15.82 8.01 -26.43
N GLN A 225 16.62 7.08 -26.96
CA GLN A 225 17.38 7.28 -28.20
C GLN A 225 16.48 7.58 -29.40
N GLN A 226 15.31 6.94 -29.52
CA GLN A 226 14.33 7.27 -30.56
C GLN A 226 13.73 8.67 -30.38
N GLY A 227 13.46 9.07 -29.13
CA GLY A 227 12.98 10.42 -28.82
C GLY A 227 14.01 11.50 -29.14
N ASP A 228 15.29 11.27 -28.81
CA ASP A 228 16.38 12.20 -29.12
C ASP A 228 16.62 12.31 -30.63
N ALA A 229 16.61 11.18 -31.36
CA ALA A 229 16.69 11.17 -32.82
C ALA A 229 15.51 11.92 -33.47
N TYR A 230 14.28 11.68 -33.00
CA TYR A 230 13.09 12.41 -33.47
C TYR A 230 13.22 13.92 -33.25
N VAL A 231 13.68 14.32 -32.05
CA VAL A 231 13.89 15.73 -31.72
C VAL A 231 14.91 16.37 -32.66
N ASP A 232 16.03 15.69 -32.95
CA ASP A 232 17.08 16.25 -33.79
C ASP A 232 16.69 16.34 -35.27
N ASP A 233 16.03 15.32 -35.82
CA ASP A 233 15.48 15.38 -37.18
C ASP A 233 14.41 16.46 -37.31
N TRP A 234 13.49 16.55 -36.33
CA TRP A 234 12.44 17.57 -36.32
C TRP A 234 13.01 18.98 -36.19
N MET A 235 13.97 19.19 -35.28
CA MET A 235 14.63 20.48 -35.09
C MET A 235 15.40 20.88 -36.35
N LYS A 236 16.21 19.98 -36.93
CA LYS A 236 16.93 20.24 -38.18
C LYS A 236 15.99 20.71 -39.31
N ALA A 237 14.83 20.08 -39.45
CA ALA A 237 13.85 20.39 -40.49
C ALA A 237 13.05 21.69 -40.24
N ASN A 238 12.81 22.08 -38.98
CA ASN A 238 11.84 23.15 -38.65
C ASN A 238 12.42 24.32 -37.84
N CYS A 239 13.58 24.17 -37.20
CA CYS A 239 14.10 25.09 -36.20
C CYS A 239 15.63 25.13 -36.14
N CYS A 240 16.24 26.18 -36.67
CA CYS A 240 17.66 26.47 -36.45
C CYS A 240 17.83 27.46 -35.28
N LEU A 241 18.69 27.12 -34.32
CA LEU A 241 19.24 28.08 -33.35
C LEU A 241 20.72 28.29 -33.63
N SER A 242 21.05 29.44 -34.23
CA SER A 242 22.44 29.85 -34.37
C SER A 242 22.88 30.57 -33.10
N GLN A 243 23.83 29.96 -32.39
CA GLN A 243 24.66 30.71 -31.45
C GLN A 243 25.42 31.82 -32.21
N THR A 244 25.49 32.99 -31.59
CA THR A 244 26.16 34.17 -32.12
C THR A 244 26.85 34.94 -31.00
N ASP A 245 28.00 35.52 -31.32
CA ASP A 245 28.59 36.57 -30.50
C ASP A 245 27.87 37.93 -30.74
N PRO A 246 28.20 38.99 -29.98
CA PRO A 246 27.63 40.32 -30.17
C PRO A 246 28.01 41.03 -31.48
N THR A 247 28.91 40.47 -32.30
CA THR A 247 29.26 40.98 -33.63
C THR A 247 28.35 40.43 -34.73
N MET A 248 27.62 39.34 -34.47
CA MET A 248 26.73 38.65 -35.42
C MET A 248 27.36 38.32 -36.78
N GLU A 249 28.68 38.14 -36.83
CA GLU A 249 29.38 37.87 -38.07
C GLU A 249 28.90 36.54 -38.70
N GLY A 250 28.69 36.57 -40.01
CA GLY A 250 28.21 35.40 -40.77
C GLY A 250 26.77 34.95 -40.47
N ILE A 251 25.99 35.64 -39.63
CA ILE A 251 24.62 35.19 -39.28
C ILE A 251 23.70 35.10 -40.50
N VAL A 252 23.84 36.05 -41.43
CA VAL A 252 23.10 36.08 -42.70
C VAL A 252 23.51 34.89 -43.58
N THR A 253 24.79 34.54 -43.62
CA THR A 253 25.32 33.37 -44.32
C THR A 253 24.79 32.07 -43.73
N LYS A 254 24.73 31.96 -42.39
CA LYS A 254 24.14 30.81 -41.68
C LYS A 254 22.65 30.67 -42.00
N PHE A 255 21.89 31.77 -41.99
CA PHE A 255 20.48 31.78 -42.38
C PHE A 255 20.29 31.31 -43.83
N LEU A 256 21.09 31.83 -44.77
CA LEU A 256 21.02 31.41 -46.18
C LEU A 256 21.32 29.92 -46.36
N GLY A 257 22.36 29.40 -45.68
CA GLY A 257 22.72 27.97 -45.73
C GLY A 257 21.66 27.04 -45.12
N TRP A 258 20.90 27.51 -44.13
CA TRP A 258 19.75 26.78 -43.59
C TRP A 258 18.51 26.91 -44.51
N ARG A 259 18.23 28.11 -45.02
CA ARG A 259 17.10 28.41 -45.93
C ARG A 259 17.12 27.57 -47.21
N GLU A 260 18.30 27.34 -47.79
CA GLU A 260 18.44 26.59 -49.05
C GLU A 260 17.86 25.16 -48.96
N GLN A 261 17.70 24.60 -47.75
CA GLN A 261 17.08 23.28 -47.52
C GLN A 261 15.58 23.22 -47.86
N PHE A 262 14.90 24.37 -47.98
CA PHE A 262 13.45 24.46 -48.20
C PHE A 262 13.09 25.04 -49.58
N ARG A 263 14.11 25.41 -50.36
CA ARG A 263 13.96 26.10 -51.63
C ARG A 263 13.22 25.23 -52.65
N GLY A 264 12.25 25.82 -53.34
CA GLY A 264 11.48 25.16 -54.39
C GLY A 264 10.25 24.39 -53.89
N GLN A 265 9.92 24.45 -52.59
CA GLN A 265 8.70 23.83 -52.04
C GLN A 265 7.43 24.70 -52.16
N GLY A 266 7.57 26.01 -52.43
CA GLY A 266 6.48 26.99 -52.57
C GLY A 266 7.02 28.42 -52.58
N GLU A 267 6.18 29.44 -52.39
CA GLU A 267 6.67 30.79 -52.09
C GLU A 267 7.21 30.87 -50.65
N GLU A 268 8.28 31.66 -50.46
CA GLU A 268 8.92 31.85 -49.15
C GLU A 268 8.57 33.23 -48.59
N PHE A 269 7.79 33.24 -47.51
CA PHE A 269 7.42 34.44 -46.76
C PHE A 269 8.31 34.57 -45.54
N ILE A 270 9.08 35.66 -45.44
CA ILE A 270 10.06 35.86 -44.37
C ILE A 270 9.51 36.90 -43.39
N VAL A 271 9.54 36.60 -42.09
CA VAL A 271 9.31 37.59 -41.03
C VAL A 271 10.57 37.71 -40.20
N CYS A 272 11.28 38.83 -40.31
CA CYS A 272 12.40 39.14 -39.43
C CYS A 272 11.89 39.87 -38.19
N SER A 273 12.21 39.41 -36.98
CA SER A 273 11.87 40.10 -35.73
C SER A 273 13.09 40.73 -35.04
N LEU A 274 12.86 41.90 -34.42
CA LEU A 274 13.76 42.54 -33.47
C LEU A 274 12.93 43.04 -32.27
N ASP A 275 13.16 42.48 -31.08
CA ASP A 275 12.55 43.01 -29.84
C ASP A 275 13.53 43.92 -29.07
N PHE A 276 13.34 45.24 -29.15
CA PHE A 276 14.10 46.25 -28.40
C PHE A 276 13.39 46.74 -27.12
N THR A 277 12.41 46.00 -26.59
CA THR A 277 11.65 46.35 -25.37
C THR A 277 12.54 46.81 -24.23
N VAL A 278 13.63 46.07 -24.02
CA VAL A 278 14.79 46.49 -23.22
C VAL A 278 15.90 46.81 -24.20
N PHE A 279 16.23 48.09 -24.32
CA PHE A 279 17.27 48.53 -25.25
C PHE A 279 18.66 48.10 -24.76
N PRO A 280 19.49 47.40 -25.56
CA PRO A 280 20.82 46.98 -25.14
C PRO A 280 21.76 48.16 -24.88
N ALA A 281 22.62 48.04 -23.87
CA ALA A 281 23.63 49.06 -23.57
C ALA A 281 24.75 49.12 -24.63
N ASN A 282 25.02 48.02 -25.34
CA ASN A 282 26.04 47.93 -26.37
C ASN A 282 25.51 48.46 -27.72
N ALA A 283 25.90 49.68 -28.08
CA ALA A 283 25.48 50.33 -29.33
C ALA A 283 26.04 49.65 -30.60
N THR A 284 27.23 49.02 -30.53
CA THR A 284 27.82 48.28 -31.66
C THR A 284 26.97 47.06 -31.99
N TYR A 285 26.58 46.30 -30.97
CA TYR A 285 25.68 45.15 -31.08
C TYR A 285 24.32 45.52 -31.69
N VAL A 286 23.68 46.60 -31.22
CA VAL A 286 22.45 47.14 -31.84
C VAL A 286 22.69 47.51 -33.29
N GLY A 287 23.78 48.25 -33.59
CA GLY A 287 24.13 48.65 -34.95
C GLY A 287 24.37 47.49 -35.90
N THR A 288 24.89 46.36 -35.41
CA THR A 288 25.09 45.16 -36.24
C THR A 288 23.81 44.35 -36.40
N ALA A 289 23.00 44.17 -35.36
CA ALA A 289 21.67 43.56 -35.47
C ALA A 289 20.81 44.25 -36.53
N LEU A 290 20.83 45.59 -36.57
CA LEU A 290 20.12 46.41 -37.56
C LEU A 290 20.66 46.23 -38.99
N LYS A 291 21.98 46.05 -39.17
CA LYS A 291 22.58 45.74 -40.50
C LYS A 291 22.15 44.36 -40.99
N SER A 292 22.22 43.34 -40.14
CA SER A 292 21.79 41.98 -40.48
C SER A 292 20.30 41.92 -40.80
N PHE A 293 19.48 42.63 -40.01
CA PHE A 293 18.04 42.81 -40.26
C PHE A 293 17.75 43.45 -41.61
N ALA A 294 18.35 44.61 -41.91
CA ALA A 294 18.16 45.28 -43.20
C ALA A 294 18.65 44.43 -44.39
N SER A 295 19.76 43.71 -44.22
CA SER A 295 20.27 42.78 -45.23
C SER A 295 19.27 41.68 -45.53
N LEU A 296 18.67 41.04 -44.52
CA LEU A 296 17.62 40.03 -44.70
C LEU A 296 16.38 40.59 -45.40
N LEU A 297 15.92 41.79 -45.01
CA LEU A 297 14.78 42.45 -45.66
C LEU A 297 15.08 42.88 -47.11
N SER A 298 16.35 43.11 -47.47
CA SER A 298 16.75 43.42 -48.84
C SER A 298 16.69 42.21 -49.79
N MET A 299 16.51 40.98 -49.28
CA MET A 299 16.56 39.76 -50.08
C MET A 299 15.29 39.46 -50.87
N SER A 300 14.13 39.99 -50.47
CA SER A 300 12.84 39.68 -51.11
C SER A 300 11.74 40.69 -50.77
N SER A 301 10.83 40.94 -51.71
CA SER A 301 9.56 41.66 -51.48
C SER A 301 8.58 40.89 -50.58
N THR A 302 8.84 39.60 -50.33
CA THR A 302 8.12 38.73 -49.38
C THR A 302 8.69 38.80 -47.95
N ALA A 303 9.69 39.65 -47.69
CA ALA A 303 10.26 39.84 -46.36
C ALA A 303 9.59 41.01 -45.60
N LEU A 304 9.11 40.73 -44.38
CA LEU A 304 8.55 41.70 -43.44
C LEU A 304 9.48 41.86 -42.24
N GLY A 305 9.83 43.09 -41.89
CA GLY A 305 10.48 43.42 -40.63
C GLY A 305 9.45 43.76 -39.56
N PHE A 306 9.46 43.07 -38.43
CA PHE A 306 8.63 43.35 -37.26
C PHE A 306 9.51 43.80 -36.08
N VAL A 307 9.45 45.08 -35.74
CA VAL A 307 10.30 45.66 -34.69
C VAL A 307 9.42 46.07 -33.50
N MET A 308 9.73 45.58 -32.31
CA MET A 308 9.10 46.03 -31.07
C MET A 308 9.96 47.13 -30.45
N TYR A 309 9.42 48.35 -30.30
CA TYR A 309 10.21 49.51 -29.88
C TYR A 309 10.51 49.50 -28.38
N PRO A 310 11.57 50.18 -27.92
CA PRO A 310 11.82 50.42 -26.50
C PRO A 310 10.56 50.87 -25.75
N THR A 311 10.32 50.21 -24.62
CA THR A 311 9.19 50.47 -23.72
C THR A 311 9.68 51.16 -22.46
N TRP A 312 8.86 52.04 -21.88
CA TRP A 312 9.23 52.70 -20.63
C TRP A 312 9.29 51.69 -19.47
N GLN A 313 10.30 51.83 -18.63
CA GLN A 313 10.44 51.08 -17.39
C GLN A 313 11.05 51.97 -16.30
N SER A 314 10.91 51.59 -15.03
CA SER A 314 11.38 52.39 -13.90
C SER A 314 12.90 52.62 -13.84
N GLN A 315 13.70 51.90 -14.63
CA GLN A 315 15.15 52.08 -14.76
C GLN A 315 15.56 52.84 -16.03
N THR A 316 14.63 53.34 -16.84
CA THR A 316 14.91 54.05 -18.10
C THR A 316 14.25 55.42 -18.08
N SER A 317 15.05 56.49 -18.17
CA SER A 317 14.51 57.85 -18.26
C SER A 317 13.76 58.06 -19.58
N GLU A 318 12.79 58.97 -19.56
CA GLU A 318 12.05 59.36 -20.77
C GLU A 318 12.98 59.90 -21.86
N SER A 319 13.99 60.69 -21.47
CA SER A 319 15.04 61.18 -22.38
C SER A 319 15.85 60.07 -23.05
N ALA A 320 16.18 59.00 -22.32
CA ALA A 320 16.85 57.83 -22.87
C ALA A 320 15.92 57.05 -23.81
N LEU A 321 14.65 56.88 -23.41
CA LEU A 321 13.63 56.23 -24.24
C LEU A 321 13.47 56.92 -25.60
N VAL A 322 13.30 58.25 -25.62
CA VAL A 322 13.20 59.04 -26.85
C VAL A 322 14.48 58.92 -27.70
N LYS A 323 15.66 59.04 -27.07
CA LYS A 323 16.95 58.89 -27.76
C LYS A 323 17.13 57.51 -28.41
N HIS A 324 16.73 56.44 -27.73
CA HIS A 324 16.81 55.08 -28.27
C HIS A 324 15.87 54.89 -29.47
N ARG A 325 14.65 55.45 -29.43
CA ARG A 325 13.73 55.41 -30.57
C ARG A 325 14.26 56.17 -31.78
N GLN A 326 14.71 57.42 -31.57
CA GLN A 326 15.32 58.24 -32.63
C GLN A 326 16.57 57.56 -33.26
N MET A 327 17.36 56.84 -32.45
CA MET A 327 18.50 56.06 -32.93
C MET A 327 18.06 54.93 -33.87
N LEU A 328 17.01 54.18 -33.49
CA LEU A 328 16.42 53.13 -34.33
C LEU A 328 15.85 53.73 -35.64
N ASP A 329 15.02 54.77 -35.53
CA ASP A 329 14.40 55.43 -36.69
C ASP A 329 15.45 55.93 -37.70
N SER A 330 16.52 56.57 -37.19
CA SER A 330 17.63 57.05 -38.01
C SER A 330 18.43 55.92 -38.67
N ALA A 331 18.61 54.81 -37.96
CA ALA A 331 19.31 53.64 -38.48
C ALA A 331 18.49 52.90 -39.55
N PHE A 332 17.19 52.71 -39.33
CA PHE A 332 16.28 52.12 -40.31
C PHE A 332 16.17 52.97 -41.59
N LEU A 333 16.00 54.29 -41.46
CA LEU A 333 15.99 55.19 -42.61
C LEU A 333 17.30 55.15 -43.40
N LYS A 334 18.45 55.16 -42.69
CA LYS A 334 19.78 55.03 -43.32
C LYS A 334 19.98 53.67 -44.00
N ALA A 335 19.35 52.62 -43.48
CA ALA A 335 19.39 51.27 -44.05
C ALA A 335 18.35 51.05 -45.17
N GLY A 336 17.68 52.09 -45.66
CA GLY A 336 16.70 51.96 -46.74
C GLY A 336 15.42 51.23 -46.33
N LEU A 337 15.03 51.30 -45.06
CA LEU A 337 13.81 50.66 -44.55
C LEU A 337 12.65 51.66 -44.39
N SER A 338 11.44 51.21 -44.72
CA SER A 338 10.23 52.03 -44.71
C SER A 338 9.70 52.24 -43.29
N MET A 339 9.58 53.51 -42.88
CA MET A 339 9.11 53.94 -41.56
C MET A 339 7.59 54.25 -41.51
N LYS A 340 6.82 53.79 -42.50
CA LYS A 340 5.42 54.24 -42.69
C LYS A 340 4.39 53.52 -41.81
N ASN A 341 4.63 52.25 -41.46
CA ASN A 341 3.61 51.40 -40.83
C ASN A 341 3.96 51.16 -39.35
N TYR A 342 3.76 52.19 -38.53
CA TYR A 342 3.76 52.01 -37.08
C TYR A 342 2.57 51.15 -36.66
N VAL A 343 2.80 50.23 -35.72
CA VAL A 343 1.77 49.31 -35.22
C VAL A 343 1.71 49.37 -33.70
N GLN A 344 0.51 49.35 -33.13
CA GLN A 344 0.30 49.32 -31.69
C GLN A 344 0.05 47.88 -31.23
N ILE A 345 0.97 47.33 -30.45
CA ILE A 345 0.85 46.00 -29.85
C ILE A 345 0.02 46.15 -28.58
N LEU A 346 -1.20 45.62 -28.58
CA LEU A 346 -2.18 45.74 -27.52
C LEU A 346 -2.07 44.53 -26.58
N TYR A 347 -1.70 44.78 -25.33
CA TYR A 347 -1.52 43.75 -24.33
C TYR A 347 -2.76 43.53 -23.48
N THR A 348 -3.03 42.27 -23.14
CA THR A 348 -3.99 41.88 -22.11
C THR A 348 -3.25 41.23 -20.95
N LYS A 349 -3.86 41.25 -19.76
CA LYS A 349 -3.25 40.71 -18.54
C LYS A 349 -4.25 39.78 -17.85
N PRO A 350 -4.38 38.50 -18.27
CA PRO A 350 -5.41 37.60 -17.76
C PRO A 350 -5.31 37.40 -16.23
N ASP A 351 -4.11 37.21 -15.71
CA ASP A 351 -3.85 36.90 -14.29
C ASP A 351 -3.48 38.13 -13.44
N SER A 352 -3.92 39.32 -13.86
CA SER A 352 -3.49 40.60 -13.27
C SER A 352 -4.37 41.05 -12.12
N ASN A 353 -3.73 41.44 -11.01
CA ASN A 353 -4.39 42.24 -9.98
C ASN A 353 -4.47 43.74 -10.37
N ALA A 354 -5.27 44.52 -9.65
CA ALA A 354 -5.47 45.95 -9.90
C ALA A 354 -4.23 46.84 -9.65
N ARG A 355 -3.12 46.29 -9.14
CA ARG A 355 -1.85 47.00 -8.90
C ARG A 355 -0.79 46.74 -9.98
N ASP A 356 -1.12 45.99 -11.02
CA ASP A 356 -0.21 45.67 -12.12
C ASP A 356 0.04 46.90 -13.01
N GLY A 357 1.18 47.54 -12.81
CA GLY A 357 1.62 48.71 -13.57
C GLY A 357 2.26 48.45 -14.94
N ARG A 358 2.23 47.21 -15.48
CA ARG A 358 2.75 46.93 -16.83
C ARG A 358 1.99 47.72 -17.89
N ALA A 359 2.66 48.14 -18.97
CA ALA A 359 1.99 48.83 -20.07
C ALA A 359 0.97 47.92 -20.77
N LEU A 360 -0.21 48.45 -21.11
CA LEU A 360 -1.23 47.77 -21.91
C LEU A 360 -1.03 47.95 -23.42
N ALA A 361 -0.05 48.76 -23.83
CA ALA A 361 0.32 48.91 -25.22
C ALA A 361 1.83 49.13 -25.38
N GLN A 362 2.39 48.66 -26.49
CA GLN A 362 3.74 48.95 -26.93
C GLN A 362 3.74 49.40 -28.39
N LEU A 363 4.57 50.38 -28.71
CA LEU A 363 4.82 50.77 -30.09
C LEU A 363 5.67 49.69 -30.79
N GLY A 364 5.31 49.36 -32.02
CA GLY A 364 6.13 48.59 -32.94
C GLY A 364 6.14 49.23 -34.33
N LEU A 365 6.90 48.62 -35.22
CA LEU A 365 7.03 49.02 -36.62
C LEU A 365 6.99 47.78 -37.51
N ALA A 366 6.13 47.82 -38.53
CA ALA A 366 6.12 46.87 -39.63
C ALA A 366 6.82 47.51 -40.84
N THR A 367 8.04 47.05 -41.14
CA THR A 367 8.95 47.69 -42.09
C THR A 367 9.37 46.76 -43.23
N PHE A 368 9.83 47.37 -44.32
CA PHE A 368 10.19 46.72 -45.59
C PHE A 368 11.37 47.45 -46.19
N HIS A 369 12.19 46.77 -46.99
CA HIS A 369 13.22 47.45 -47.76
C HIS A 369 12.60 48.26 -48.90
N THR A 370 12.99 49.53 -49.04
CA THR A 370 12.49 50.45 -50.08
C THR A 370 13.04 50.15 -51.48
N HIS A 371 13.67 48.99 -51.69
CA HIS A 371 14.07 48.51 -53.02
C HIS A 371 12.91 47.83 -53.76
N PHE A 372 11.82 47.51 -53.06
CA PHE A 372 10.65 46.84 -53.61
C PHE A 372 9.45 47.79 -53.62
N ASP A 373 8.87 48.04 -54.80
CA ASP A 373 7.71 48.92 -54.97
C ASP A 373 6.43 48.35 -54.32
N SER A 374 6.36 47.02 -54.21
CA SER A 374 5.26 46.27 -53.59
C SER A 374 5.79 45.33 -52.51
N ASN A 375 5.05 45.18 -51.41
CA ASN A 375 5.31 44.17 -50.38
C ASN A 375 4.17 43.16 -50.29
N ALA A 376 4.52 41.88 -50.13
CA ALA A 376 3.53 40.80 -50.10
C ALA A 376 2.64 40.83 -48.84
N TRP A 377 3.10 41.50 -47.78
CA TRP A 377 2.42 41.57 -46.47
C TRP A 377 1.38 42.70 -46.36
N SER A 378 1.12 43.43 -47.44
CA SER A 378 0.20 44.58 -47.47
C SER A 378 -1.24 44.25 -47.06
N SER A 379 -1.65 42.97 -47.13
CA SER A 379 -2.97 42.51 -46.67
C SER A 379 -3.00 42.02 -45.22
N CYS A 380 -1.87 41.96 -44.51
CA CYS A 380 -1.85 41.49 -43.12
C CYS A 380 -2.49 42.51 -42.18
N LYS A 381 -3.10 42.01 -41.11
CA LYS A 381 -3.84 42.82 -40.14
C LYS A 381 -3.03 43.98 -39.53
N PRO A 382 -1.78 43.78 -39.07
CA PRO A 382 -0.98 44.87 -38.52
C PRO A 382 -0.75 46.04 -39.48
N LEU A 383 -0.58 45.76 -40.78
CA LEU A 383 -0.47 46.82 -41.80
C LEU A 383 -1.80 47.52 -42.08
N ARG A 384 -2.91 46.77 -42.09
CA ARG A 384 -4.24 47.30 -42.41
C ARG A 384 -4.89 48.07 -41.27
N GLU A 385 -4.73 47.60 -40.04
CA GLU A 385 -5.42 48.11 -38.85
C GLU A 385 -4.50 48.93 -37.94
N GLY A 386 -3.18 48.90 -38.17
CA GLY A 386 -2.21 49.57 -37.31
C GLY A 386 -2.10 48.96 -35.91
N THR A 387 -2.61 47.75 -35.68
CA THR A 387 -2.60 47.10 -34.36
C THR A 387 -2.23 45.61 -34.42
N VAL A 388 -1.77 45.08 -33.28
CA VAL A 388 -1.43 43.67 -33.07
C VAL A 388 -2.07 43.25 -31.74
N GLY A 389 -2.77 42.12 -31.71
CA GLY A 389 -3.34 41.56 -30.48
C GLY A 389 -4.87 41.34 -30.51
N PRO A 390 -5.50 41.12 -29.33
CA PRO A 390 -4.94 41.21 -27.98
C PRO A 390 -3.85 40.17 -27.69
N CYS A 391 -2.74 40.62 -27.10
CA CYS A 391 -1.57 39.81 -26.77
C CYS A 391 -1.49 39.55 -25.25
N PRO A 392 -1.77 38.33 -24.76
CA PRO A 392 -1.78 38.04 -23.33
C PRO A 392 -0.35 37.98 -22.75
N LEU A 393 -0.04 38.90 -21.83
CA LEU A 393 1.21 38.88 -21.06
C LEU A 393 1.21 37.68 -20.09
N ALA A 394 2.35 37.01 -20.00
CA ALA A 394 2.53 35.89 -19.07
C ALA A 394 2.86 36.39 -17.65
N ARG A 395 2.82 35.50 -16.66
CA ARG A 395 3.32 35.80 -15.32
C ARG A 395 4.82 35.53 -15.28
N ILE A 396 5.48 36.17 -14.33
CA ILE A 396 6.94 36.04 -14.11
C ILE A 396 7.35 34.58 -13.96
N MET A 397 6.62 33.82 -13.14
CA MET A 397 6.87 32.40 -12.85
C MET A 397 6.76 31.48 -14.07
N ASP A 398 6.20 31.95 -15.19
CA ASP A 398 6.04 31.17 -16.42
C ASP A 398 7.23 31.34 -17.39
N PHE A 399 8.26 32.13 -17.01
CA PHE A 399 9.45 32.39 -17.81
C PHE A 399 10.52 31.30 -17.68
N ILE A 400 11.21 31.00 -18.79
CA ILE A 400 12.40 30.15 -18.76
C ILE A 400 13.52 30.89 -18.03
N GLY A 401 14.21 30.18 -17.13
CA GLY A 401 15.29 30.76 -16.34
C GLY A 401 14.83 31.74 -15.27
N TYR A 402 13.51 31.83 -14.99
CA TYR A 402 13.06 32.49 -13.78
C TYR A 402 13.33 31.61 -12.57
N ASP A 403 14.30 32.04 -11.77
CA ASP A 403 14.60 31.47 -10.47
C ASP A 403 13.51 31.87 -9.46
N GLN A 404 12.94 30.89 -8.76
CA GLN A 404 11.89 31.11 -7.76
C GLN A 404 12.41 31.83 -6.52
N ASP A 405 13.71 31.71 -6.21
CA ASP A 405 14.35 32.33 -5.05
C ASP A 405 14.60 33.83 -5.25
N VAL A 406 14.55 34.31 -6.51
CA VAL A 406 14.59 35.74 -6.84
C VAL A 406 13.25 36.38 -6.51
N SER A 407 13.07 36.76 -5.24
CA SER A 407 11.83 37.33 -4.67
C SER A 407 11.18 38.49 -5.44
N LYS A 408 11.91 39.16 -6.35
CA LYS A 408 11.34 40.20 -7.23
C LYS A 408 12.20 40.39 -8.50
N PRO A 409 11.67 40.17 -9.72
CA PRO A 409 12.41 40.45 -10.94
C PRO A 409 12.71 41.95 -11.13
N GLY A 410 13.88 42.24 -11.71
CA GLY A 410 14.30 43.59 -12.08
C GLY A 410 13.35 44.30 -13.06
N ALA A 411 13.48 45.61 -13.24
CA ALA A 411 12.52 46.37 -14.05
C ALA A 411 12.48 45.93 -15.52
N SER A 412 13.65 45.58 -16.09
CA SER A 412 13.77 45.06 -17.46
C SER A 412 12.99 43.76 -17.64
N ALA A 413 13.24 42.78 -16.76
CA ALA A 413 12.52 41.50 -16.75
C ALA A 413 11.01 41.66 -16.50
N ARG A 414 10.54 42.80 -15.97
CA ARG A 414 9.10 43.08 -15.84
C ARG A 414 8.42 43.59 -17.11
N VAL A 415 9.13 44.30 -17.98
CA VAL A 415 8.60 44.72 -19.30
C VAL A 415 8.78 43.64 -20.36
N GLU A 416 9.69 42.70 -20.16
CA GLU A 416 9.91 41.52 -21.00
C GLU A 416 8.87 40.40 -20.80
N GLN A 417 7.80 40.61 -20.01
CA GLN A 417 6.79 39.60 -19.59
C GLN A 417 5.82 39.12 -20.68
N LYS A 418 6.33 38.91 -21.88
CA LYS A 418 5.66 38.27 -23.01
C LYS A 418 6.10 36.81 -23.03
N GLY A 419 5.25 35.90 -22.55
CA GLY A 419 5.50 34.46 -22.74
C GLY A 419 5.02 34.01 -24.11
N VAL A 420 5.19 32.72 -24.40
CA VAL A 420 4.64 32.03 -25.58
C VAL A 420 3.25 32.52 -26.00
N PRO A 421 2.24 32.68 -25.11
CA PRO A 421 0.90 33.14 -25.52
C PRO A 421 0.87 34.56 -26.14
N CYS A 422 1.75 35.45 -25.70
CA CYS A 422 1.87 36.79 -26.26
C CYS A 422 2.42 36.74 -27.69
N TYR A 423 3.52 36.02 -27.90
CA TYR A 423 4.16 35.89 -29.21
C TYR A 423 3.31 35.06 -30.18
N ASP A 424 2.59 34.07 -29.68
CA ASP A 424 1.58 33.31 -30.43
C ASP A 424 0.48 34.25 -30.98
N ALA A 425 -0.03 35.19 -30.17
CA ALA A 425 -0.99 36.20 -30.62
C ALA A 425 -0.39 37.21 -31.63
N ILE A 426 0.90 37.58 -31.48
CA ILE A 426 1.63 38.41 -32.45
C ILE A 426 1.73 37.67 -33.79
N ILE A 427 2.18 36.41 -33.79
CA ILE A 427 2.27 35.58 -35.01
C ILE A 427 0.89 35.43 -35.65
N SER A 428 -0.16 35.11 -34.88
CA SER A 428 -1.54 35.08 -35.38
C SER A 428 -1.91 36.36 -36.11
N SER A 429 -1.67 37.52 -35.50
CA SER A 429 -1.99 38.82 -36.11
C SER A 429 -1.21 39.04 -37.41
N LEU A 430 0.08 38.72 -37.45
CA LEU A 430 0.93 38.87 -38.65
C LEU A 430 0.48 37.98 -39.81
N LEU A 431 -0.05 36.79 -39.53
CA LEU A 431 -0.57 35.88 -40.56
C LEU A 431 -2.05 36.15 -40.91
N GLU A 432 -2.79 36.88 -40.08
CA GLU A 432 -4.20 37.22 -40.29
C GLU A 432 -4.36 38.16 -41.50
N GLY A 433 -5.21 37.77 -42.46
CA GLY A 433 -5.38 38.48 -43.74
C GLY A 433 -4.43 38.07 -44.86
N MET A 434 -3.47 37.16 -44.60
CA MET A 434 -2.56 36.63 -45.62
C MET A 434 -3.14 35.40 -46.34
N ARG A 435 -2.93 35.33 -47.66
CA ARG A 435 -3.34 34.21 -48.52
C ARG A 435 -2.12 33.37 -48.89
N PHE A 436 -1.74 32.45 -48.01
CA PHE A 436 -0.71 31.44 -48.29
C PHE A 436 -1.36 30.19 -48.90
N GLN A 437 -0.66 29.55 -49.82
CA GLN A 437 -0.92 28.21 -50.36
C GLN A 437 -0.36 27.14 -49.40
N ASP A 438 -0.79 25.89 -49.53
CA ASP A 438 -0.32 24.79 -48.66
C ASP A 438 1.16 24.43 -48.89
N SER A 439 1.70 24.80 -50.05
CA SER A 439 3.12 24.73 -50.43
C SER A 439 3.99 25.80 -49.78
N ASP A 440 3.42 26.93 -49.38
CA ASP A 440 4.20 28.10 -49.01
C ASP A 440 4.89 27.90 -47.66
N ASN A 441 6.12 28.41 -47.56
CA ASN A 441 6.96 28.33 -46.38
C ASN A 441 7.01 29.69 -45.68
N ILE A 442 6.79 29.71 -44.36
CA ILE A 442 6.85 30.92 -43.54
C ILE A 442 8.10 30.80 -42.67
N LEU A 443 9.11 31.62 -42.95
CA LEU A 443 10.38 31.63 -42.24
C LEU A 443 10.40 32.77 -41.22
N PHE A 444 10.29 32.43 -39.94
CA PHE A 444 10.38 33.40 -38.85
C PHE A 444 11.85 33.51 -38.39
N VAL A 445 12.46 34.68 -38.60
CA VAL A 445 13.88 34.95 -38.37
C VAL A 445 14.02 35.90 -37.20
N ASP A 446 14.26 35.35 -36.02
CA ASP A 446 14.32 36.11 -34.77
C ASP A 446 15.76 36.51 -34.47
N LEU A 447 16.02 37.80 -34.54
CA LEU A 447 17.34 38.37 -34.32
C LEU A 447 17.47 38.85 -32.88
N VAL A 448 18.69 38.75 -32.36
CA VAL A 448 19.09 39.42 -31.12
C VAL A 448 18.84 40.94 -31.26
N PRO A 449 18.31 41.63 -30.23
CA PRO A 449 18.52 41.33 -28.81
C PRO A 449 17.40 40.56 -28.09
N ASN A 450 16.59 39.74 -28.77
CA ASN A 450 15.75 38.78 -28.05
C ASN A 450 16.62 37.84 -27.18
N ARG A 451 16.22 37.66 -25.93
CA ARG A 451 16.91 36.86 -24.90
C ARG A 451 16.33 35.47 -24.73
N PHE A 452 15.01 35.35 -24.76
CA PHE A 452 14.28 34.17 -24.29
C PHE A 452 13.73 33.28 -25.42
N CYS A 453 14.00 33.63 -26.69
CA CYS A 453 13.61 32.83 -27.86
C CYS A 453 12.10 32.54 -27.92
N GLU A 454 11.28 33.43 -27.35
CA GLU A 454 9.84 33.18 -27.17
C GLU A 454 9.06 33.14 -28.50
N PHE A 455 9.51 33.87 -29.54
CA PHE A 455 9.02 33.67 -30.91
C PHE A 455 9.29 32.25 -31.39
N GLY A 456 10.48 31.69 -31.11
CA GLY A 456 10.83 30.30 -31.42
C GLY A 456 9.94 29.29 -30.71
N ARG A 457 9.67 29.50 -29.42
CA ARG A 457 8.72 28.68 -28.65
C ARG A 457 7.30 28.73 -29.22
N ALA A 458 6.83 29.91 -29.63
CA ALA A 458 5.52 30.09 -30.23
C ALA A 458 5.44 29.46 -31.64
N CYS A 459 6.50 29.58 -32.45
CA CYS A 459 6.61 28.90 -33.74
C CYS A 459 6.62 27.38 -33.56
N LEU A 460 7.41 26.84 -32.62
CA LEU A 460 7.41 25.41 -32.28
C LEU A 460 6.02 24.93 -31.87
N LYS A 461 5.37 25.62 -30.93
CA LYS A 461 4.01 25.26 -30.49
C LYS A 461 3.04 25.16 -31.66
N ARG A 462 3.09 26.08 -32.62
CA ARG A 462 2.25 26.06 -33.84
C ARG A 462 2.58 24.89 -34.77
N ALA A 463 3.86 24.68 -35.06
CA ALA A 463 4.33 23.62 -35.96
C ALA A 463 4.06 22.22 -35.38
N LEU A 464 4.25 22.03 -34.07
CA LEU A 464 3.99 20.78 -33.36
C LEU A 464 2.49 20.44 -33.32
N THR A 465 1.63 21.41 -33.02
CA THR A 465 0.17 21.22 -32.97
C THR A 465 -0.52 21.17 -34.34
N GLY A 466 0.20 21.33 -35.44
CA GLY A 466 -0.38 21.43 -36.79
C GLY A 466 -1.27 22.67 -37.01
N SER A 467 -1.26 23.63 -36.08
CA SER A 467 -2.01 24.90 -36.18
C SER A 467 -1.25 25.97 -36.96
N GLY A 468 0.06 25.77 -37.17
CA GLY A 468 0.83 26.49 -38.18
C GLY A 468 0.67 25.86 -39.57
N ARG A 469 0.75 26.71 -40.61
CA ARG A 469 1.20 26.31 -41.96
C ARG A 469 2.69 25.89 -41.88
N ASN A 470 3.43 25.76 -42.99
CA ASN A 470 4.86 25.38 -42.97
C ASN A 470 5.74 26.49 -42.34
N LEU A 471 5.61 26.68 -41.03
CA LEU A 471 6.23 27.71 -40.21
C LEU A 471 7.54 27.15 -39.66
N ARG A 472 8.65 27.68 -40.14
CA ARG A 472 9.99 27.32 -39.71
C ARG A 472 10.64 28.49 -38.99
N TYR A 473 11.52 28.20 -38.05
CA TYR A 473 12.14 29.19 -37.18
C TYR A 473 13.67 29.22 -37.34
N PHE A 474 14.23 30.42 -37.46
CA PHE A 474 15.66 30.68 -37.34
C PHE A 474 15.87 31.69 -36.23
N GLY A 475 16.40 31.25 -35.09
CA GLY A 475 16.70 32.13 -33.96
C GLY A 475 18.20 32.40 -33.82
N CYS A 476 18.54 33.65 -33.53
CA CYS A 476 19.87 34.04 -33.09
C CYS A 476 19.88 34.07 -31.55
N THR A 477 20.84 33.40 -30.92
CA THR A 477 20.96 33.40 -29.46
C THR A 477 22.39 33.73 -29.03
N LEU A 478 22.54 34.54 -27.98
CA LEU A 478 23.83 34.69 -27.31
C LEU A 478 24.17 33.41 -26.54
N GLU A 479 25.45 33.23 -26.24
CA GLU A 479 25.99 32.09 -25.49
C GLU A 479 25.38 31.95 -24.09
N GLU A 480 25.13 33.08 -23.41
CA GLU A 480 24.48 33.15 -22.09
C GLU A 480 23.03 32.60 -22.08
N PHE A 481 22.40 32.42 -23.25
CA PHE A 481 21.03 31.90 -23.38
C PHE A 481 20.98 30.49 -24.01
N GLN A 482 22.03 29.68 -23.85
CA GLN A 482 22.07 28.28 -24.30
C GLN A 482 20.87 27.43 -23.83
N THR A 483 20.29 27.76 -22.66
CA THR A 483 19.10 27.11 -22.11
C THR A 483 17.88 27.15 -23.04
N ASN A 484 17.80 28.14 -23.94
CA ASN A 484 16.76 28.22 -24.97
C ASN A 484 16.74 26.98 -25.88
N SER A 485 17.91 26.45 -26.26
CA SER A 485 18.00 25.27 -27.13
C SER A 485 17.44 24.03 -26.43
N SER A 486 17.82 23.84 -25.17
CA SER A 486 17.26 22.81 -24.30
C SER A 486 15.75 22.97 -24.13
N ALA A 487 15.24 24.19 -24.00
CA ALA A 487 13.80 24.45 -23.87
C ALA A 487 13.02 24.07 -25.15
N LEU A 488 13.51 24.43 -26.34
CA LEU A 488 12.89 24.04 -27.61
C LEU A 488 12.92 22.51 -27.80
N ARG A 489 14.08 21.86 -27.59
CA ARG A 489 14.21 20.39 -27.65
C ARG A 489 13.26 19.69 -26.66
N ASN A 490 13.12 20.21 -25.43
CA ASN A 490 12.16 19.69 -24.45
C ASN A 490 10.70 19.85 -24.89
N MET A 491 10.34 20.92 -25.61
CA MET A 491 8.99 21.09 -26.17
C MET A 491 8.71 20.05 -27.26
N THR A 492 9.64 19.85 -28.19
CA THR A 492 9.54 18.82 -29.24
C THR A 492 9.48 17.40 -28.66
N TYR A 493 10.30 17.09 -27.65
CA TYR A 493 10.26 15.80 -26.96
C TYR A 493 8.92 15.57 -26.26
N LYS A 494 8.36 16.58 -25.59
CA LYS A 494 7.04 16.47 -24.92
C LYS A 494 5.90 16.19 -25.89
N GLU A 495 5.92 16.80 -27.08
CA GLU A 495 4.93 16.51 -28.12
C GLU A 495 5.09 15.06 -28.62
N TRP A 496 6.32 14.62 -28.88
CA TRP A 496 6.61 13.24 -29.29
C TRP A 496 6.13 12.23 -28.25
N ASP A 497 6.51 12.41 -26.98
CA ASP A 497 6.14 11.57 -25.83
C ASP A 497 4.63 11.61 -25.49
N GLY A 498 3.93 12.65 -25.94
CA GLY A 498 2.47 12.78 -25.86
C GLY A 498 1.72 12.15 -27.05
N ASN A 499 2.40 11.85 -28.16
CA ASN A 499 1.79 11.34 -29.37
C ASN A 499 2.01 9.81 -29.50
N PRO A 500 0.97 8.97 -29.32
CA PRO A 500 1.09 7.52 -29.34
C PRO A 500 1.25 6.93 -30.75
N GLU A 501 1.06 7.71 -31.81
CA GLU A 501 1.35 7.29 -33.19
C GLU A 501 2.83 7.44 -33.55
N LYS A 502 3.54 8.36 -32.87
CA LYS A 502 4.94 8.71 -33.15
C LYS A 502 5.93 8.17 -32.12
N SER A 503 5.50 7.92 -30.87
CA SER A 503 6.36 7.41 -29.81
C SER A 503 5.98 5.98 -29.40
N PRO A 504 6.97 5.13 -29.05
CA PRO A 504 6.69 3.87 -28.39
C PRO A 504 5.94 4.08 -27.06
N PRO A 505 5.12 3.11 -26.61
CA PRO A 505 4.46 3.14 -25.31
C PRO A 505 5.39 3.50 -24.16
N LYS A 506 4.90 4.22 -23.14
CA LYS A 506 5.76 4.66 -22.01
C LYS A 506 6.28 3.50 -21.16
N THR A 507 5.49 2.44 -21.05
CA THR A 507 5.86 1.16 -20.44
C THR A 507 6.07 0.11 -21.52
N ARG A 508 7.08 -0.76 -21.37
CA ARG A 508 7.22 -1.93 -22.23
C ARG A 508 5.95 -2.78 -22.12
N VAL A 509 5.38 -3.19 -23.25
CA VAL A 509 4.37 -4.26 -23.26
C VAL A 509 5.11 -5.53 -22.84
N ARG A 510 4.85 -6.01 -21.62
CA ARG A 510 5.39 -7.30 -21.17
C ARG A 510 4.82 -8.38 -22.09
N ASP A 511 5.67 -9.31 -22.50
CA ASP A 511 5.24 -10.44 -23.32
C ASP A 511 4.14 -11.19 -22.55
N ASN A 512 2.94 -11.29 -23.14
CA ASN A 512 1.72 -11.78 -22.47
C ASN A 512 1.74 -13.28 -22.08
N GLY A 513 2.93 -13.90 -22.04
CA GLY A 513 3.20 -15.24 -21.52
C GLY A 513 3.68 -15.26 -20.07
N GLY A 514 3.82 -14.11 -19.39
CA GLY A 514 3.91 -14.10 -17.93
C GLY A 514 2.67 -14.78 -17.32
N PRO A 515 2.79 -15.49 -16.18
CA PRO A 515 1.66 -16.19 -15.57
C PRO A 515 0.49 -15.22 -15.40
N THR A 516 -0.66 -15.60 -15.97
CA THR A 516 -1.86 -14.77 -16.00
C THR A 516 -2.18 -14.26 -14.60
N SER A 517 -2.55 -12.99 -14.46
CA SER A 517 -2.82 -12.31 -13.18
C SER A 517 -4.06 -12.82 -12.42
N GLN A 518 -4.45 -14.07 -12.63
CA GLN A 518 -5.37 -14.76 -11.75
C GLN A 518 -4.63 -15.05 -10.45
N PRO A 519 -5.22 -14.71 -9.28
CA PRO A 519 -4.64 -15.06 -8.00
C PRO A 519 -4.47 -16.59 -7.91
N PRO A 520 -3.39 -17.09 -7.29
CA PRO A 520 -3.25 -18.52 -7.03
C PRO A 520 -4.44 -19.02 -6.19
N ALA A 521 -4.89 -20.24 -6.48
CA ALA A 521 -5.99 -20.87 -5.77
C ALA A 521 -5.53 -21.38 -4.39
N LEU A 522 -5.41 -20.45 -3.45
CA LEU A 522 -5.08 -20.71 -2.04
C LEU A 522 -6.32 -21.22 -1.29
N GLU A 523 -6.14 -22.17 -0.37
CA GLU A 523 -7.26 -22.74 0.41
C GLU A 523 -7.56 -21.98 1.71
N ILE A 524 -6.55 -21.36 2.32
CA ILE A 524 -6.64 -20.68 3.61
C ILE A 524 -6.04 -19.26 3.55
N LEU A 525 -4.88 -19.08 2.93
CA LEU A 525 -4.28 -17.77 2.75
C LEU A 525 -5.10 -16.92 1.77
N ALA A 526 -5.20 -15.62 2.02
CA ALA A 526 -5.88 -14.70 1.11
C ALA A 526 -4.91 -14.17 0.06
N TRP A 527 -5.42 -13.77 -1.09
CA TRP A 527 -4.68 -12.98 -2.08
C TRP A 527 -5.38 -11.65 -2.33
N SER A 528 -4.65 -10.55 -2.18
CA SER A 528 -5.17 -9.18 -2.30
C SER A 528 -4.04 -8.22 -2.63
N ASP A 529 -4.31 -7.15 -3.38
CA ASP A 529 -3.31 -6.14 -3.76
C ASP A 529 -2.06 -6.73 -4.45
N ASN A 530 -2.23 -7.84 -5.19
CA ASN A 530 -1.17 -8.64 -5.81
C ASN A 530 -0.14 -9.26 -4.83
N ALA A 531 -0.51 -9.42 -3.55
CA ALA A 531 0.29 -10.12 -2.55
C ALA A 531 -0.53 -11.17 -1.79
N PRO A 532 0.10 -12.23 -1.26
CA PRO A 532 -0.54 -13.08 -0.28
C PRO A 532 -0.73 -12.30 1.05
N ARG A 533 -1.81 -12.57 1.76
CA ARG A 533 -2.06 -12.06 3.12
C ARG A 533 -2.48 -13.19 4.05
N PHE A 534 -2.03 -13.12 5.30
CA PHE A 534 -2.49 -13.99 6.38
C PHE A 534 -3.81 -13.45 6.94
N PRO A 535 -4.95 -14.16 6.86
CA PRO A 535 -6.24 -13.61 7.31
C PRO A 535 -6.34 -13.46 8.83
N ASP A 536 -6.77 -12.29 9.30
CA ASP A 536 -7.01 -12.00 10.74
C ASP A 536 -7.95 -13.01 11.41
N VAL A 537 -8.89 -13.58 10.64
CA VAL A 537 -9.83 -14.61 11.11
C VAL A 537 -9.11 -15.85 11.64
N LEU A 538 -7.92 -16.19 11.11
CA LEU A 538 -7.11 -17.30 11.61
C LEU A 538 -6.45 -16.96 12.95
N LEU A 539 -5.94 -15.73 13.10
CA LEU A 539 -5.32 -15.25 14.33
C LEU A 539 -6.34 -15.23 15.49
N ALA A 540 -7.60 -14.90 15.18
CA ALA A 540 -8.71 -14.91 16.14
C ALA A 540 -9.39 -16.28 16.36
N ARG A 541 -9.05 -17.32 15.57
CA ARG A 541 -9.78 -18.61 15.58
C ARG A 541 -9.57 -19.44 16.86
N PHE A 542 -8.42 -19.30 17.50
CA PHE A 542 -8.11 -19.95 18.77
C PHE A 542 -7.97 -18.89 19.88
N PRO A 543 -8.49 -19.14 21.10
CA PRO A 543 -8.38 -18.18 22.19
C PRO A 543 -6.92 -17.81 22.49
N GLN A 544 -6.68 -16.54 22.80
CA GLN A 544 -5.33 -16.06 23.11
C GLN A 544 -4.71 -16.85 24.27
N GLY A 545 -3.46 -17.25 24.12
CA GLY A 545 -2.70 -18.00 25.12
C GLY A 545 -2.86 -19.52 25.08
N THR A 546 -3.71 -20.09 24.23
CA THR A 546 -3.74 -21.56 24.05
C THR A 546 -2.58 -22.05 23.17
N VAL A 547 -2.25 -23.35 23.24
CA VAL A 547 -1.13 -23.95 22.47
C VAL A 547 -1.38 -23.84 20.95
N GLU A 548 -2.64 -23.92 20.54
CA GLU A 548 -3.08 -23.77 19.16
C GLU A 548 -2.85 -22.34 18.65
N ASN A 549 -3.20 -21.33 19.47
CA ASN A 549 -2.97 -19.92 19.13
C ASN A 549 -1.47 -19.61 18.97
N HIS A 550 -0.60 -20.13 19.86
CA HIS A 550 0.85 -19.96 19.73
C HIS A 550 1.40 -20.53 18.41
N LYS A 551 0.93 -21.70 17.96
CA LYS A 551 1.36 -22.30 16.69
C LYS A 551 0.90 -21.53 15.45
N ILE A 552 -0.33 -21.00 15.47
CA ILE A 552 -0.81 -20.10 14.40
C ILE A 552 0.03 -18.82 14.36
N MET A 553 0.39 -18.24 15.51
CA MET A 553 1.27 -17.07 15.58
C MET A 553 2.70 -17.38 15.09
N GLU A 554 3.26 -18.55 15.39
CA GLU A 554 4.56 -18.98 14.84
C GLU A 554 4.55 -19.05 13.30
N MET A 555 3.47 -19.61 12.72
CA MET A 555 3.30 -19.67 11.26
C MET A 555 3.04 -18.30 10.63
N HIS A 556 2.37 -17.39 11.34
CA HIS A 556 2.17 -16.00 10.91
C HIS A 556 3.48 -15.22 10.86
N GLU A 557 4.38 -15.40 11.83
CA GLU A 557 5.70 -14.75 11.80
C GLU A 557 6.61 -15.36 10.72
N LYS A 558 6.61 -16.68 10.52
CA LYS A 558 7.29 -17.31 9.35
C LYS A 558 6.74 -16.80 8.02
N PHE A 559 5.43 -16.58 7.94
CA PHE A 559 4.79 -15.99 6.77
C PHE A 559 5.31 -14.57 6.50
N LYS A 560 5.37 -13.70 7.52
CA LYS A 560 5.94 -12.35 7.40
C LYS A 560 7.43 -12.34 7.06
N GLU A 561 8.20 -13.32 7.50
CA GLU A 561 9.62 -13.44 7.18
C GLU A 561 9.85 -13.70 5.67
N HIS A 562 9.00 -14.54 5.06
CA HIS A 562 9.11 -14.89 3.64
C HIS A 562 8.35 -13.92 2.72
N PHE A 563 7.24 -13.38 3.21
CA PHE A 563 6.36 -12.43 2.54
C PHE A 563 6.18 -11.21 3.45
N PRO A 564 7.22 -10.37 3.62
CA PRO A 564 7.09 -9.14 4.37
C PRO A 564 5.97 -8.29 3.77
N GLU A 565 5.13 -7.71 4.63
CA GLU A 565 4.09 -6.78 4.18
C GLU A 565 4.76 -5.72 3.32
N SER A 566 4.40 -5.68 2.02
CA SER A 566 4.88 -4.62 1.15
C SER A 566 4.44 -3.31 1.78
N SER A 567 5.42 -2.50 2.20
CA SER A 567 5.17 -1.18 2.74
C SER A 567 4.48 -0.40 1.63
N GLN A 568 3.14 -0.35 1.69
CA GLN A 568 2.33 0.29 0.64
C GLN A 568 2.93 1.68 0.45
N PRO A 569 3.43 2.02 -0.75
CA PRO A 569 4.01 3.33 -0.97
C PRO A 569 2.92 4.34 -0.64
N ALA A 570 3.19 5.18 0.36
CA ALA A 570 2.23 6.16 0.85
C ALA A 570 1.64 6.90 -0.37
N PRO A 571 0.31 7.02 -0.47
CA PRO A 571 -0.39 7.30 -1.72
C PRO A 571 0.27 8.49 -2.43
N VAL A 572 0.98 8.19 -3.51
CA VAL A 572 1.80 9.16 -4.23
C VAL A 572 0.84 10.12 -4.90
N ASP A 573 0.77 11.34 -4.38
CA ASP A 573 -0.07 12.42 -4.88
C ASP A 573 0.17 12.55 -6.39
N PRO A 574 -0.84 12.41 -7.28
CA PRO A 574 -0.64 12.12 -8.71
C PRO A 574 -0.15 13.31 -9.55
N GLN A 575 0.61 14.23 -8.95
CA GLN A 575 1.35 15.25 -9.67
C GLN A 575 2.52 14.58 -10.41
N GLY A 576 2.38 14.47 -11.73
CA GLY A 576 3.33 13.84 -12.63
C GLY A 576 4.70 14.52 -12.66
N GLY A 577 5.53 14.23 -11.65
CA GLY A 577 6.95 14.53 -11.65
C GLY A 577 7.70 13.62 -12.62
N ARG A 578 8.74 14.17 -13.26
CA ARG A 578 9.81 13.35 -13.87
C ARG A 578 10.44 12.46 -12.79
N VAL A 579 11.20 11.45 -13.22
CA VAL A 579 12.10 10.67 -12.35
C VAL A 579 13.18 11.60 -11.77
N GLY A 580 12.83 12.29 -10.70
CA GLY A 580 13.78 12.91 -9.78
C GLY A 580 14.10 11.88 -8.71
N GLY A 581 15.40 11.58 -8.53
CA GLY A 581 15.81 10.83 -7.35
C GLY A 581 15.38 11.61 -6.11
N LEU A 582 14.55 11.00 -5.27
CA LEU A 582 14.21 11.56 -3.96
C LEU A 582 15.52 11.82 -3.20
N CYS A 583 15.68 13.02 -2.66
CA CYS A 583 16.82 13.33 -1.80
C CYS A 583 16.85 12.34 -0.64
N ASP A 584 18.02 11.78 -0.37
CA ASP A 584 18.21 10.87 0.76
C ASP A 584 18.22 11.67 2.07
N TYR A 585 17.26 11.37 2.94
CA TYR A 585 17.09 11.99 4.26
C TYR A 585 17.62 11.09 5.40
N THR A 586 18.35 10.00 5.12
CA THR A 586 18.83 9.07 6.17
C THR A 586 19.91 9.67 7.08
N VAL A 587 20.52 10.79 6.69
CA VAL A 587 21.49 11.54 7.51
C VAL A 587 20.77 12.43 8.53
N ASP A 588 21.36 12.65 9.71
CA ASP A 588 20.83 13.47 10.82
C ASP A 588 19.39 13.15 11.26
N GLY A 589 18.98 11.89 11.06
CA GLY A 589 17.69 11.38 11.52
C GLY A 589 16.48 12.01 10.82
N GLY A 590 16.59 12.30 9.51
CA GLY A 590 15.46 12.76 8.70
C GLY A 590 15.15 14.26 8.79
N LYS A 591 16.03 15.06 9.39
CA LYS A 591 15.71 16.46 9.73
C LYS A 591 16.02 17.49 8.65
N GLN A 592 17.01 17.25 7.78
CA GLN A 592 17.42 18.17 6.72
C GLN A 592 17.93 17.38 5.50
N PRO A 593 17.78 17.89 4.26
CA PRO A 593 18.41 17.30 3.09
C PRO A 593 19.94 17.53 3.11
N LEU A 594 20.70 16.62 2.48
CA LEU A 594 22.15 16.71 2.33
C LEU A 594 22.56 18.01 1.61
N ASP A 595 23.26 18.89 2.33
CA ASP A 595 23.86 20.12 1.81
C ASP A 595 24.94 19.80 0.75
N PRO A 596 24.78 20.22 -0.52
CA PRO A 596 25.74 19.95 -1.59
C PRO A 596 26.96 20.88 -1.55
N ASP A 597 26.89 22.01 -0.84
CA ASP A 597 27.94 23.03 -0.76
C ASP A 597 28.74 22.96 0.56
N ARG A 598 28.47 21.93 1.38
CA ARG A 598 29.25 21.66 2.60
C ARG A 598 30.69 21.29 2.26
N ASP A 599 31.62 22.18 2.58
CA ASP A 599 33.06 21.93 2.54
C ASP A 599 33.43 20.66 3.34
N ILE A 600 34.29 19.82 2.74
CA ILE A 600 34.74 18.55 3.33
C ILE A 600 36.17 18.74 3.82
N ASP A 601 36.34 18.95 5.13
CA ASP A 601 37.65 18.89 5.80
C ASP A 601 38.18 17.45 5.72
N LEU A 602 39.25 17.22 4.95
CA LEU A 602 39.83 15.88 4.77
C LEU A 602 40.87 15.57 5.85
N CYS A 603 40.80 14.36 6.40
CA CYS A 603 41.68 13.87 7.47
C CYS A 603 42.78 12.92 6.99
N PHE A 604 43.83 12.81 7.81
CA PHE A 604 45.12 12.16 7.56
C PHE A 604 45.18 10.73 8.15
N VAL A 605 45.78 9.73 7.47
CA VAL A 605 45.75 8.28 7.84
C VAL A 605 46.99 7.52 7.34
N GLN A 606 47.64 6.64 8.12
CA GLN A 606 48.92 6.04 7.71
C GLN A 606 48.86 5.03 6.54
N ALA A 607 49.89 5.07 5.68
CA ALA A 607 50.16 4.02 4.69
C ALA A 607 50.37 2.61 5.29
N SER A 608 50.71 2.53 6.58
CA SER A 608 50.82 1.28 7.37
C SER A 608 49.47 0.72 7.85
N GLU A 609 48.41 1.54 7.80
CA GLU A 609 47.04 1.16 8.19
C GLU A 609 46.20 0.67 6.98
N LEU A 610 46.78 0.73 5.77
CA LEU A 610 46.19 0.13 4.58
C LEU A 610 46.16 -1.41 4.68
N PRO A 611 45.06 -2.07 4.31
CA PRO A 611 45.00 -3.53 4.26
C PRO A 611 46.11 -4.13 3.37
N GLU A 612 46.84 -5.12 3.88
CA GLU A 612 47.93 -5.79 3.14
C GLU A 612 47.45 -6.47 1.85
N SER A 613 46.15 -6.76 1.74
CA SER A 613 45.53 -7.33 0.54
C SER A 613 44.78 -6.27 -0.26
N ARG A 614 45.38 -5.89 -1.40
CA ARG A 614 44.83 -4.92 -2.37
C ARG A 614 44.32 -5.68 -3.61
N LYS A 615 43.12 -5.37 -4.09
CA LYS A 615 42.56 -5.88 -5.35
C LYS A 615 43.00 -5.05 -6.56
N ALA A 616 43.14 -3.74 -6.39
CA ALA A 616 43.64 -2.82 -7.41
C ALA A 616 44.31 -1.60 -6.78
N GLU A 617 45.27 -1.02 -7.49
CA GLU A 617 45.96 0.20 -7.10
C GLU A 617 46.25 1.06 -8.33
N CYS A 618 45.91 2.35 -8.24
CA CYS A 618 46.27 3.37 -9.19
C CYS A 618 47.14 4.40 -8.44
N PRO A 619 48.47 4.44 -8.68
CA PRO A 619 49.34 5.39 -7.99
C PRO A 619 49.05 6.83 -8.43
N ALA A 620 49.30 7.79 -7.54
CA ALA A 620 49.13 9.21 -7.86
C ALA A 620 50.08 9.63 -9.00
N ILE A 621 49.58 10.46 -9.92
CA ILE A 621 50.37 11.02 -11.02
C ILE A 621 50.09 12.52 -11.13
N GLY A 622 51.08 13.33 -10.73
CA GLY A 622 50.99 14.79 -10.75
C GLY A 622 49.99 15.31 -9.72
N LYS A 623 48.91 15.97 -10.18
CA LYS A 623 47.82 16.49 -9.32
C LYS A 623 46.67 15.50 -9.11
N LYS A 624 46.77 14.27 -9.62
CA LYS A 624 45.71 13.26 -9.48
C LYS A 624 45.98 12.39 -8.26
N PRO A 625 44.99 12.15 -7.38
CA PRO A 625 45.18 11.32 -6.20
C PRO A 625 45.45 9.85 -6.57
N ALA A 626 46.07 9.14 -5.64
CA ALA A 626 46.14 7.68 -5.67
C ALA A 626 44.77 7.09 -5.31
N ILE A 627 44.41 5.97 -5.92
CA ILE A 627 43.20 5.20 -5.61
C ILE A 627 43.59 3.75 -5.33
N ILE A 628 43.19 3.22 -4.18
CA ILE A 628 43.41 1.82 -3.79
C ILE A 628 42.06 1.15 -3.58
N ILE A 629 41.87 -0.07 -4.07
CA ILE A 629 40.69 -0.90 -3.78
C ILE A 629 41.18 -2.09 -2.96
N ALA A 630 40.77 -2.15 -1.70
CA ALA A 630 41.11 -3.25 -0.80
C ALA A 630 40.24 -4.50 -1.04
N SER A 631 40.63 -5.64 -0.46
CA SER A 631 39.94 -6.92 -0.65
C SER A 631 38.48 -6.96 -0.17
N ASP A 632 38.12 -6.12 0.80
CA ASP A 632 36.75 -5.94 1.31
C ASP A 632 35.92 -4.97 0.45
N PHE A 633 36.42 -4.61 -0.75
CA PHE A 633 35.87 -3.59 -1.64
C PHE A 633 35.82 -2.18 -1.04
N SER A 634 36.56 -1.91 0.05
CA SER A 634 36.78 -0.54 0.47
C SER A 634 37.67 0.19 -0.54
N ILE A 635 37.17 1.31 -1.05
CA ILE A 635 37.95 2.22 -1.90
C ILE A 635 38.69 3.19 -0.98
N TRP A 636 39.93 3.51 -1.31
CA TRP A 636 40.74 4.48 -0.60
C TRP A 636 41.32 5.51 -1.56
N ILE A 637 41.38 6.76 -1.13
CA ILE A 637 41.88 7.88 -1.93
C ILE A 637 42.94 8.61 -1.09
N GLY A 638 44.13 8.82 -1.66
CA GLY A 638 45.26 9.47 -0.97
C GLY A 638 46.00 10.44 -1.88
N ASN A 639 46.70 11.41 -1.29
CA ASN A 639 47.60 12.31 -2.01
C ASN A 639 49.06 11.91 -1.74
N THR A 640 49.97 12.17 -2.69
CA THR A 640 51.42 11.95 -2.50
C THR A 640 52.17 13.24 -2.11
N SER A 641 51.44 14.23 -1.61
CA SER A 641 52.00 15.53 -1.19
C SER A 641 51.13 16.15 -0.12
N ASP A 642 51.75 16.91 0.79
CA ASP A 642 51.12 17.67 1.89
C ASP A 642 50.16 18.79 1.43
N ALA A 643 49.85 18.87 0.12
CA ALA A 643 48.91 19.82 -0.43
C ALA A 643 47.46 19.36 -0.17
N HIS A 644 46.66 20.25 0.41
CA HIS A 644 45.23 20.04 0.64
C HIS A 644 44.53 19.64 -0.68
N LEU A 645 43.78 18.54 -0.64
CA LEU A 645 43.11 17.98 -1.79
C LEU A 645 41.63 18.41 -1.76
N ASP A 646 41.27 19.44 -2.50
CA ASP A 646 39.88 19.88 -2.61
C ASP A 646 39.11 18.93 -3.56
N LEU A 647 38.32 18.01 -2.99
CA LEU A 647 37.57 16.98 -3.71
C LEU A 647 36.07 17.20 -3.59
N LYS A 648 35.43 17.60 -4.69
CA LYS A 648 33.97 17.67 -4.74
C LYS A 648 33.41 16.27 -4.92
N SER A 649 32.42 15.92 -4.10
CA SER A 649 31.78 14.58 -4.10
C SER A 649 31.20 14.15 -5.46
N ILE A 650 30.92 15.10 -6.37
CA ILE A 650 30.43 14.86 -7.74
C ILE A 650 31.55 14.47 -8.73
N GLU A 651 32.81 14.78 -8.42
CA GLU A 651 33.96 14.55 -9.31
C GLU A 651 34.56 13.14 -9.16
N LEU A 652 34.35 12.50 -8.01
CA LEU A 652 34.89 11.16 -7.72
C LEU A 652 34.13 10.04 -8.44
N PHE A 653 32.80 10.10 -8.44
CA PHE A 653 31.94 9.07 -9.02
C PHE A 653 30.71 9.70 -9.67
N GLY A 654 30.63 9.65 -11.00
CA GLY A 654 29.52 10.22 -11.78
C GLY A 654 28.18 9.49 -11.65
N PHE A 655 28.05 8.55 -10.70
CA PHE A 655 26.86 7.73 -10.46
C PHE A 655 26.67 7.48 -8.96
N GLY A 656 25.47 7.74 -8.44
CA GLY A 656 24.89 7.23 -7.17
C GLY A 656 25.78 7.16 -5.92
N ARG A 657 25.54 8.04 -4.93
CA ARG A 657 26.21 7.96 -3.62
C ARG A 657 25.75 6.73 -2.82
N GLY A 658 26.71 5.92 -2.35
CA GLY A 658 26.48 4.89 -1.34
C GLY A 658 26.68 5.41 0.08
N VAL A 659 26.32 4.61 1.08
CA VAL A 659 26.57 4.89 2.51
C VAL A 659 28.08 4.94 2.80
N PHE A 660 28.52 5.85 3.66
CA PHE A 660 29.90 5.91 4.16
C PHE A 660 29.92 6.14 5.68
N GLU A 661 31.05 5.81 6.31
CA GLU A 661 31.28 5.98 7.75
C GLU A 661 32.58 6.76 7.95
N GLU A 662 32.52 7.83 8.75
CA GLU A 662 33.68 8.63 9.14
C GLU A 662 34.26 8.11 10.47
N LYS A 663 35.58 7.89 10.55
CA LYS A 663 36.26 7.43 11.77
C LYS A 663 37.50 8.25 12.08
N ILE A 664 37.51 8.83 13.28
CA ILE A 664 38.61 9.65 13.82
C ILE A 664 39.65 8.73 14.46
N ILE A 665 40.88 8.71 13.93
CA ILE A 665 42.04 8.03 14.51
C ILE A 665 43.26 8.95 14.34
N CYS A 666 44.11 9.07 15.37
CA CYS A 666 45.16 10.10 15.41
C CYS A 666 46.54 9.60 14.96
N ASN A 667 47.23 10.46 14.20
CA ASN A 667 48.65 10.46 13.80
C ASN A 667 49.01 9.67 12.51
N SER A 668 49.15 10.33 11.35
CA SER A 668 49.85 9.76 10.19
C SER A 668 49.61 10.41 8.80
N VAL A 669 49.87 9.65 7.72
CA VAL A 669 50.03 10.10 6.30
C VAL A 669 49.74 8.97 5.27
N ASP A 670 48.88 9.06 4.23
CA ASP A 670 47.59 9.77 4.06
C ASP A 670 46.60 8.99 3.16
N PHE A 671 45.47 8.47 3.67
CA PHE A 671 44.43 7.76 2.87
C PHE A 671 42.99 7.77 3.48
N CYS A 672 41.95 8.13 2.71
CA CYS A 672 40.52 8.00 3.10
C CYS A 672 39.96 6.58 2.88
N ARG A 673 38.84 6.16 3.53
CA ARG A 673 38.16 4.84 3.31
C ARG A 673 36.67 4.98 2.96
N PHE A 674 36.22 4.26 1.93
CA PHE A 674 34.80 4.03 1.60
C PHE A 674 34.39 2.59 1.97
N CYS A 675 33.12 2.32 2.30
CA CYS A 675 32.67 0.94 2.60
C CYS A 675 31.34 0.62 1.90
N VAL A 676 31.35 -0.31 0.94
CA VAL A 676 30.20 -0.58 0.07
C VAL A 676 29.38 -1.76 0.62
N GLN A 677 28.22 -1.49 1.21
CA GLN A 677 27.37 -2.52 1.84
C GLN A 677 26.52 -3.38 0.88
N ARG A 678 26.75 -3.30 -0.45
CA ARG A 678 26.10 -4.17 -1.44
C ARG A 678 27.11 -4.61 -2.52
N PRO A 679 27.01 -5.84 -3.05
CA PRO A 679 27.93 -6.31 -4.09
C PRO A 679 27.78 -5.47 -5.36
N MET A 680 28.86 -4.84 -5.80
CA MET A 680 28.95 -4.29 -7.15
C MET A 680 29.16 -5.42 -8.16
N VAL A 681 28.23 -5.55 -9.11
CA VAL A 681 28.46 -6.35 -10.32
C VAL A 681 29.35 -5.51 -11.25
N LEU A 682 30.64 -5.86 -11.34
CA LEU A 682 31.49 -5.37 -12.43
C LEU A 682 31.00 -6.03 -13.74
N ILE A 683 30.51 -5.21 -14.66
CA ILE A 683 30.34 -5.61 -16.06
C ILE A 683 31.63 -5.24 -16.80
N HIS A 684 32.18 -6.21 -17.53
CA HIS A 684 33.44 -6.10 -18.26
C HIS A 684 33.33 -5.31 -19.57
#